data_AF-A0A6C0W3K1-F1
#
_entry.id   AF-A0A6C0W3K1-F1
#
_cell.length_a   1.000
_cell.length_b   1.000
_cell.length_c   1.000
_cell.angle_alpha   90.00
_cell.angle_beta   90.00
_cell.angle_gamma   90.00
#
_symmetry.space_group_name_H-M   'P 1'
#
loop_
_entity.id
_entity.type
_entity.pdbx_description
1 polymer ?
#
loop_
_entity_poly.entity_id
_entity_poly.type
_entity_poly.pdbx_seq_one_letter_code
_entity_poly.pdbx_strand_id
1 'polypeptide(L)'
;QKWPFKFNLMQQAISEKFIINLSDTLDVSCIFPENSKIFNLLFLNFNECNSYLLIHRNYSTSNKESCSNSLELGTKSQKAYKLNPFFITGFFDAEGSFILSLIKDSKYKTGWGVNLTFSVVLHKKDLVLLESIKLALGEIGNISNYVNGIQFRIRSKSELKILIKFLDEFSLITQKRVDYLNLKEAFEIYSNKLHLTFEGLEKLFEIKAILNKDISQFSYTKEALNKKLINNIKPIVRAVVVDQIIKSSHWLAGFTSGDGGFYIQIQGNKVSLKFYISQHQRDKALLESFISYLGCGRIVISNALNVFVVTKLIDIEEKFIPFFKNYSSHGIKSLDFQDFCEATRLIKAKEHLTQEGLNKIKEIKEKMIRNRLLGDNNKDSDYHSPKIKQSTINLFKRNYSSMYTFKVKILLNLNNSQVTKALYSQVGTSETIRLLNINTNSNYKYKKLKEWLAGLIDGDGCFQLSKKGYASLEITMDIRDEHALQIIKNIYGGSIKLRSGANALRYRLHHKSGLLKLINDINGLIRNSNRLVQLKKICDKYQINFIYPEELIYENGWFSGLFDSDGTVTINKTNTQLSISVSQKTSELLLPLVKLYGGYIYIDNGNNKSFKWYITKREDILNLVEYFKNHPSRSAKKNRLHLIPKFYDLKDIKAHKAISGTYLEKSWNYFYKKWLNYENNFSL
;
A
#
# COMPACT_ATOMS: atom_id res chain seq x y z
N GLN A 1 -18.15 -52.24 -17.65
CA GLN A 1 -18.97 -52.71 -16.52
C GLN A 1 -20.10 -51.70 -16.31
N LYS A 2 -21.35 -52.17 -16.27
CA LYS A 2 -22.57 -51.37 -16.09
C LYS A 2 -22.64 -50.84 -14.64
N TRP A 3 -22.96 -49.56 -14.46
CA TRP A 3 -23.49 -49.05 -13.20
C TRP A 3 -25.04 -49.04 -13.28
N PRO A 4 -25.75 -49.65 -12.32
CA PRO A 4 -27.20 -49.77 -12.35
C PRO A 4 -27.84 -48.75 -11.39
N PHE A 5 -28.26 -47.59 -11.90
CA PHE A 5 -29.32 -46.82 -11.26
C PHE A 5 -30.15 -46.13 -12.34
N LYS A 6 -31.33 -46.69 -12.59
CA LYS A 6 -32.37 -46.10 -13.43
C LYS A 6 -33.20 -45.20 -12.51
N PHE A 7 -32.84 -43.92 -12.40
CA PHE A 7 -33.68 -42.95 -11.70
C PHE A 7 -34.85 -42.57 -12.62
N ASN A 8 -36.05 -43.00 -12.23
CA ASN A 8 -37.29 -42.64 -12.92
C ASN A 8 -37.81 -41.34 -12.28
N LEU A 9 -37.53 -40.19 -12.91
CA LEU A 9 -38.02 -38.87 -12.51
C LEU A 9 -39.15 -38.47 -13.46
N MET A 10 -40.31 -39.08 -13.29
CA MET A 10 -41.57 -38.42 -13.62
C MET A 10 -42.26 -38.08 -12.30
N GLN A 11 -42.58 -36.79 -12.14
CA GLN A 11 -43.24 -36.15 -10.99
C GLN A 11 -42.43 -36.09 -9.68
N GLN A 12 -41.51 -35.14 -9.60
CA GLN A 12 -41.25 -34.36 -8.38
C GLN A 12 -40.61 -33.03 -8.76
N ALA A 13 -41.12 -31.93 -8.18
CA ALA A 13 -40.66 -30.57 -8.46
C ALA A 13 -39.19 -30.40 -8.05
N ILE A 14 -38.33 -30.21 -9.04
CA ILE A 14 -36.90 -29.93 -8.82
C ILE A 14 -36.79 -28.46 -8.42
N SER A 15 -36.31 -28.17 -7.21
CA SER A 15 -36.10 -26.77 -6.78
C SER A 15 -35.05 -26.08 -7.66
N GLU A 16 -35.23 -24.79 -7.97
CA GLU A 16 -34.28 -23.98 -8.75
C GLU A 16 -32.84 -24.04 -8.19
N LYS A 17 -32.69 -24.19 -6.87
CA LYS A 17 -31.40 -24.36 -6.19
C LYS A 17 -30.63 -25.62 -6.59
N PHE A 18 -31.35 -26.68 -6.97
CA PHE A 18 -30.75 -27.94 -7.43
C PHE A 18 -30.25 -27.82 -8.88
N ILE A 19 -30.98 -27.09 -9.74
CA ILE A 19 -30.57 -26.86 -11.14
C ILE A 19 -29.34 -25.94 -11.21
N ILE A 20 -29.29 -24.89 -10.38
CA ILE A 20 -28.12 -23.99 -10.30
C ILE A 20 -26.86 -24.75 -9.83
N ASN A 21 -26.99 -25.63 -8.82
CA ASN A 21 -25.85 -26.45 -8.40
C ASN A 21 -25.42 -27.49 -9.45
N LEU A 22 -26.34 -27.96 -10.29
CA LEU A 22 -26.05 -28.94 -11.34
C LEU A 22 -25.35 -28.31 -12.56
N SER A 23 -25.65 -27.04 -12.89
CA SER A 23 -24.93 -26.32 -13.97
C SER A 23 -23.49 -25.97 -13.62
N ASP A 24 -23.20 -25.84 -12.32
CA ASP A 24 -21.86 -25.47 -11.84
C ASP A 24 -20.92 -26.67 -11.65
N THR A 25 -21.43 -27.91 -11.70
CA THR A 25 -20.62 -29.13 -11.51
C THR A 25 -20.37 -29.95 -12.78
N LEU A 26 -21.07 -29.69 -13.89
CA LEU A 26 -20.86 -30.38 -15.16
C LEU A 26 -20.35 -29.40 -16.22
N ASP A 27 -19.18 -29.70 -16.78
CA ASP A 27 -18.66 -29.01 -17.95
C ASP A 27 -19.55 -29.36 -19.16
N VAL A 28 -20.60 -28.56 -19.40
CA VAL A 28 -21.61 -28.80 -20.44
C VAL A 28 -21.08 -28.53 -21.86
N SER A 29 -19.77 -28.26 -22.01
CA SER A 29 -19.13 -28.22 -23.33
C SER A 29 -19.06 -29.59 -24.02
N CYS A 30 -19.33 -30.71 -23.31
CA CYS A 30 -19.08 -32.06 -23.84
C CYS A 30 -20.31 -32.94 -24.12
N ILE A 31 -21.57 -32.49 -23.95
CA ILE A 31 -22.72 -33.42 -23.98
C ILE A 31 -23.84 -33.12 -25.00
N PHE A 32 -23.93 -31.93 -25.61
CA PHE A 32 -24.99 -31.66 -26.61
C PHE A 32 -24.46 -31.02 -27.89
N PRO A 33 -24.72 -31.61 -29.09
CA PRO A 33 -24.49 -30.95 -30.36
C PRO A 33 -25.37 -29.69 -30.48
N GLU A 34 -24.88 -28.67 -31.19
CA GLU A 34 -25.42 -27.30 -31.35
C GLU A 34 -26.88 -27.17 -31.86
N ASN A 35 -27.65 -28.26 -31.97
CA ASN A 35 -29.01 -28.26 -32.53
C ASN A 35 -30.03 -29.07 -31.71
N SER A 36 -30.06 -28.91 -30.38
CA SER A 36 -31.15 -29.48 -29.56
C SER A 36 -32.15 -28.43 -29.08
N LYS A 37 -33.45 -28.74 -29.18
CA LYS A 37 -34.59 -27.89 -28.74
C LYS A 37 -34.50 -27.45 -27.27
N ILE A 38 -33.74 -28.16 -26.43
CA ILE A 38 -33.53 -27.85 -25.01
C ILE A 38 -32.66 -26.61 -24.83
N PHE A 39 -31.68 -26.39 -25.72
CA PHE A 39 -30.81 -25.21 -25.71
C PHE A 39 -31.62 -23.93 -25.98
N ASN A 40 -32.60 -23.99 -26.88
CA ASN A 40 -33.49 -22.86 -27.19
C ASN A 40 -34.49 -22.55 -26.06
N LEU A 41 -34.93 -23.55 -25.29
CA LEU A 41 -35.82 -23.33 -24.14
C LEU A 41 -35.10 -22.64 -22.96
N LEU A 42 -33.83 -22.98 -22.73
CA LEU A 42 -33.00 -22.32 -21.71
C LEU A 42 -32.66 -20.87 -22.08
N PHE A 43 -32.50 -20.57 -23.38
CA PHE A 43 -32.18 -19.23 -23.87
C PHE A 43 -33.39 -18.29 -23.92
N LEU A 44 -34.61 -18.83 -24.08
CA LEU A 44 -35.84 -18.03 -24.14
C LEU A 44 -36.30 -17.54 -22.75
N ASN A 45 -36.12 -18.32 -21.68
CA ASN A 45 -36.50 -17.91 -20.32
C ASN A 45 -35.64 -16.77 -19.75
N PHE A 46 -34.48 -16.45 -20.35
CA PHE A 46 -33.65 -15.31 -19.94
C PHE A 46 -34.09 -13.97 -20.55
N ASN A 47 -34.92 -13.97 -21.60
CA ASN A 47 -35.26 -12.77 -22.38
C ASN A 47 -36.65 -12.16 -22.06
N GLU A 48 -37.46 -12.73 -21.16
CA GLU A 48 -38.76 -12.16 -20.78
C GLU A 48 -38.71 -11.06 -19.72
N CYS A 49 -37.53 -10.69 -19.20
CA CYS A 49 -37.37 -9.55 -18.28
C CYS A 49 -36.39 -8.52 -18.84
N ASN A 50 -36.78 -7.83 -19.92
CA ASN A 50 -36.48 -6.41 -20.23
C ASN A 50 -36.84 -6.11 -21.70
N SER A 51 -38.12 -5.88 -21.97
CA SER A 51 -38.61 -5.27 -23.20
C SER A 51 -38.50 -3.74 -23.15
N TYR A 52 -38.43 -3.11 -24.33
CA TYR A 52 -38.17 -1.70 -24.71
C TYR A 52 -36.67 -1.38 -24.89
N LEU A 53 -36.09 -1.25 -26.09
CA LEU A 53 -36.59 -1.04 -27.46
C LEU A 53 -35.61 -1.74 -28.43
N LEU A 54 -36.13 -2.67 -29.23
CA LEU A 54 -35.45 -3.27 -30.37
C LEU A 54 -35.74 -2.43 -31.63
N ILE A 55 -34.69 -2.06 -32.36
CA ILE A 55 -34.77 -2.02 -33.83
C ILE A 55 -33.63 -2.88 -34.35
N HIS A 56 -34.02 -4.04 -34.90
CA HIS A 56 -33.18 -5.00 -35.63
C HIS A 56 -32.96 -4.56 -37.08
N ARG A 57 -31.77 -4.86 -37.62
CA ARG A 57 -31.50 -5.57 -38.90
C ARG A 57 -29.97 -5.50 -39.17
N ASN A 58 -29.18 -6.57 -39.04
CA ASN A 58 -29.01 -7.82 -39.82
C ASN A 58 -28.30 -7.69 -41.18
N TYR A 59 -27.26 -8.53 -41.32
CA TYR A 59 -26.68 -9.22 -42.50
C TYR A 59 -25.47 -8.64 -43.28
N SER A 60 -24.39 -9.47 -43.24
CA SER A 60 -23.60 -10.06 -44.35
C SER A 60 -22.62 -9.24 -45.22
N THR A 61 -21.37 -9.75 -45.24
CA THR A 61 -20.42 -9.97 -46.36
C THR A 61 -20.22 -8.94 -47.50
N SER A 62 -18.95 -8.52 -47.64
CA SER A 62 -18.18 -8.21 -48.87
C SER A 62 -18.79 -7.38 -50.00
N ASN A 63 -18.24 -6.18 -50.26
CA ASN A 63 -17.47 -5.87 -51.49
C ASN A 63 -16.98 -4.40 -51.51
N LYS A 64 -15.93 -4.18 -52.32
CA LYS A 64 -15.30 -2.89 -52.67
C LYS A 64 -16.29 -1.94 -53.36
N GLU A 65 -16.22 -0.64 -53.04
CA GLU A 65 -16.22 0.46 -54.03
C GLU A 65 -15.88 1.82 -53.40
N SER A 66 -15.55 2.77 -54.25
CA SER A 66 -14.68 3.94 -54.11
C SER A 66 -15.32 5.25 -53.61
N CYS A 67 -14.45 6.12 -53.07
CA CYS A 67 -14.46 7.60 -53.07
C CYS A 67 -15.76 8.40 -52.87
N SER A 68 -15.77 9.26 -51.83
CA SER A 68 -15.66 10.73 -52.02
C SER A 68 -15.68 11.48 -50.68
N ASN A 69 -14.92 12.58 -50.63
CA ASN A 69 -14.75 13.47 -49.49
C ASN A 69 -16.06 14.16 -49.09
N SER A 70 -16.32 14.25 -47.79
CA SER A 70 -16.74 15.50 -47.16
C SER A 70 -16.31 15.51 -45.69
N LEU A 71 -15.53 16.53 -45.36
CA LEU A 71 -15.14 16.88 -43.99
C LEU A 71 -16.37 17.41 -43.26
N GLU A 72 -16.88 16.66 -42.28
CA GLU A 72 -17.60 17.25 -41.16
C GLU A 72 -16.83 16.94 -39.86
N LEU A 73 -16.26 18.00 -39.29
CA LEU A 73 -15.77 18.02 -37.92
C LEU A 73 -16.98 17.91 -36.97
N GLY A 74 -17.38 16.67 -36.67
CA GLY A 74 -18.32 16.34 -35.61
C GLY A 74 -17.61 15.58 -34.48
N THR A 75 -17.70 16.09 -33.26
CA THR A 75 -17.23 15.44 -32.03
C THR A 75 -17.85 14.05 -31.90
N LYS A 76 -17.09 12.99 -32.20
CA LYS A 76 -17.52 11.60 -31.94
C LYS A 76 -17.73 11.43 -30.43
N SER A 77 -18.98 11.43 -29.97
CA SER A 77 -19.33 11.01 -28.62
C SER A 77 -18.86 9.57 -28.44
N GLN A 78 -17.90 9.33 -27.55
CA GLN A 78 -17.47 7.97 -27.25
C GLN A 78 -18.67 7.20 -26.65
N LYS A 79 -19.01 6.06 -27.25
CA LYS A 79 -20.18 5.25 -26.90
C LYS A 79 -20.05 4.71 -25.47
N ALA A 80 -21.10 4.87 -24.65
CA ALA A 80 -21.15 4.33 -23.29
C ALA A 80 -20.96 2.81 -23.29
N TYR A 81 -20.24 2.29 -22.29
CA TYR A 81 -19.98 0.87 -22.12
C TYR A 81 -21.18 0.16 -21.48
N LYS A 82 -21.56 -1.02 -22.00
CA LYS A 82 -22.49 -1.92 -21.30
C LYS A 82 -21.72 -2.70 -20.24
N LEU A 83 -21.85 -2.31 -18.98
CA LEU A 83 -21.06 -2.88 -17.87
C LEU A 83 -21.78 -4.03 -17.17
N ASN A 84 -21.06 -5.12 -16.90
CA ASN A 84 -21.53 -6.20 -16.05
C ASN A 84 -21.55 -5.76 -14.57
N PRO A 85 -22.56 -6.11 -13.76
CA PRO A 85 -22.58 -5.77 -12.33
C PRO A 85 -21.33 -6.21 -11.54
N PHE A 86 -20.79 -7.40 -11.83
CA PHE A 86 -19.54 -7.87 -11.23
C PHE A 86 -18.33 -7.04 -11.67
N PHE A 87 -18.32 -6.49 -12.89
CA PHE A 87 -17.28 -5.55 -13.30
C PHE A 87 -17.31 -4.28 -12.45
N ILE A 88 -18.50 -3.71 -12.21
CA ILE A 88 -18.66 -2.48 -11.41
C ILE A 88 -18.16 -2.72 -9.97
N THR A 89 -18.51 -3.85 -9.37
CA THR A 89 -18.05 -4.17 -8.01
C THR A 89 -16.56 -4.43 -7.92
N GLY A 90 -15.97 -5.13 -8.91
CA GLY A 90 -14.52 -5.26 -9.02
C GLY A 90 -13.82 -3.92 -9.16
N PHE A 91 -14.39 -3.01 -9.96
CA PHE A 91 -13.87 -1.65 -10.10
C PHE A 91 -14.00 -0.83 -8.80
N PHE A 92 -15.11 -0.97 -8.07
CA PHE A 92 -15.28 -0.35 -6.76
C PHE A 92 -14.36 -0.94 -5.69
N ASP A 93 -14.03 -2.23 -5.75
CA ASP A 93 -13.03 -2.87 -4.90
C ASP A 93 -11.63 -2.26 -5.10
N ALA A 94 -11.31 -1.80 -6.31
CA ALA A 94 -10.08 -1.05 -6.58
C ALA A 94 -10.21 0.42 -6.14
N GLU A 95 -11.11 1.18 -6.78
CA GLU A 95 -11.10 2.66 -6.78
C GLU A 95 -12.15 3.30 -5.84
N GLY A 96 -13.10 2.52 -5.34
CA GLY A 96 -14.22 3.00 -4.53
C GLY A 96 -13.80 3.44 -3.12
N SER A 97 -14.55 4.38 -2.55
CA SER A 97 -14.37 4.85 -1.17
C SER A 97 -15.72 5.13 -0.51
N PHE A 98 -15.93 4.53 0.67
CA PHE A 98 -17.11 4.74 1.52
C PHE A 98 -16.73 5.72 2.62
N ILE A 99 -17.52 6.77 2.83
CA ILE A 99 -17.16 7.89 3.70
C ILE A 99 -18.33 8.20 4.63
N LEU A 100 -18.07 8.13 5.93
CA LEU A 100 -18.89 8.75 6.98
C LEU A 100 -18.19 10.03 7.45
N SER A 101 -18.90 11.15 7.41
CA SER A 101 -18.43 12.46 7.86
C SER A 101 -19.33 12.96 8.99
N LEU A 102 -18.72 13.20 10.15
CA LEU A 102 -19.35 13.82 11.32
C LEU A 102 -18.77 15.22 11.46
N ILE A 103 -19.58 16.24 11.21
CA ILE A 103 -19.14 17.64 11.14
C ILE A 103 -19.78 18.40 12.30
N LYS A 104 -18.98 19.10 13.11
CA LYS A 104 -19.52 19.96 14.15
C LYS A 104 -20.33 21.07 13.51
N ASP A 105 -21.60 21.17 13.89
CA ASP A 105 -22.50 22.19 13.41
C ASP A 105 -23.56 22.46 14.48
N SER A 106 -23.55 23.69 15.02
CA SER A 106 -24.42 24.13 16.10
C SER A 106 -25.89 24.18 15.71
N LYS A 107 -26.23 24.06 14.41
CA LYS A 107 -27.61 23.99 13.92
C LYS A 107 -28.30 22.69 14.29
N TYR A 108 -27.56 21.62 14.58
CA TYR A 108 -28.13 20.33 14.96
C TYR A 108 -28.28 20.23 16.48
N LYS A 109 -29.38 19.63 16.96
CA LYS A 109 -29.63 19.43 18.40
C LYS A 109 -28.51 18.66 19.12
N THR A 110 -27.87 17.74 18.41
CA THR A 110 -26.74 16.95 18.91
C THR A 110 -25.39 17.69 18.79
N GLY A 111 -25.36 18.83 18.08
CA GLY A 111 -24.15 19.58 17.74
C GLY A 111 -23.36 19.03 16.55
N TRP A 112 -23.89 18.02 15.84
CA TRP A 112 -23.19 17.33 14.75
C TRP A 112 -24.10 17.05 13.55
N GLY A 113 -23.63 17.45 12.36
CA GLY A 113 -24.17 17.03 11.08
C GLY A 113 -23.55 15.70 10.62
N VAL A 114 -24.38 14.84 10.03
CA VAL A 114 -23.97 13.50 9.56
C VAL A 114 -24.11 13.43 8.05
N ASN A 115 -23.01 13.13 7.36
CA ASN A 115 -22.96 12.98 5.91
C ASN A 115 -22.41 11.60 5.54
N LEU A 116 -23.16 10.86 4.73
CA LEU A 116 -22.78 9.59 4.15
C LEU A 116 -22.43 9.82 2.67
N THR A 117 -21.35 9.22 2.20
CA THR A 117 -20.91 9.42 0.80
C THR A 117 -20.23 8.16 0.29
N PHE A 118 -20.56 7.76 -0.93
CA PHE A 118 -19.71 6.90 -1.74
C PHE A 118 -19.05 7.74 -2.82
N SER A 119 -17.77 7.49 -3.12
CA SER A 119 -17.10 8.17 -4.21
C SER A 119 -16.03 7.35 -4.89
N VAL A 120 -15.83 7.62 -6.17
CA VAL A 120 -14.72 7.15 -7.02
C VAL A 120 -14.05 8.39 -7.62
N VAL A 121 -12.73 8.48 -7.55
CA VAL A 121 -11.97 9.61 -8.10
C VAL A 121 -11.00 9.08 -9.14
N LEU A 122 -11.15 9.51 -10.40
CA LEU A 122 -10.31 9.09 -11.51
C LEU A 122 -9.72 10.28 -12.25
N HIS A 123 -8.79 10.02 -13.16
CA HIS A 123 -8.33 11.03 -14.11
C HIS A 123 -9.45 11.38 -15.11
N LYS A 124 -9.48 12.62 -15.62
CA LYS A 124 -10.52 13.14 -16.54
C LYS A 124 -10.75 12.27 -17.79
N LYS A 125 -9.71 11.55 -18.18
CA LYS A 125 -9.66 10.69 -19.36
C LYS A 125 -10.60 9.47 -19.25
N ASP A 126 -10.94 9.06 -18.04
CA ASP A 126 -11.84 7.94 -17.76
C ASP A 126 -13.28 8.41 -17.51
N LEU A 127 -13.65 9.60 -18.00
CA LEU A 127 -15.01 10.17 -17.88
C LEU A 127 -16.07 9.22 -18.42
N VAL A 128 -15.85 8.67 -19.61
CA VAL A 128 -16.78 7.72 -20.26
C VAL A 128 -17.02 6.48 -19.39
N LEU A 129 -16.01 6.02 -18.65
CA LEU A 129 -16.17 4.90 -17.72
C LEU A 129 -17.06 5.29 -16.53
N LEU A 130 -16.88 6.48 -15.95
CA LEU A 130 -17.75 6.95 -14.87
C LEU A 130 -19.19 7.20 -15.33
N GLU A 131 -19.38 7.74 -16.54
CA GLU A 131 -20.71 7.90 -17.15
C GLU A 131 -21.38 6.54 -17.38
N SER A 132 -20.61 5.55 -17.84
CA SER A 132 -21.12 4.18 -18.04
C SER A 132 -21.50 3.50 -16.70
N ILE A 133 -20.72 3.73 -15.63
CA ILE A 133 -21.06 3.25 -14.28
C ILE A 133 -22.32 3.95 -13.77
N LYS A 134 -22.44 5.26 -13.95
CA LYS A 134 -23.62 6.04 -13.56
C LYS A 134 -24.88 5.51 -14.26
N LEU A 135 -24.82 5.32 -15.58
CA LEU A 135 -25.92 4.75 -16.37
C LEU A 135 -26.29 3.34 -15.88
N ALA A 136 -25.30 2.47 -15.67
CA ALA A 136 -25.53 1.08 -15.23
C ALA A 136 -26.13 0.99 -13.80
N LEU A 137 -25.94 2.01 -12.97
CA LEU A 137 -26.56 2.10 -11.64
C LEU A 137 -27.91 2.83 -11.64
N GLY A 138 -28.48 3.11 -12.81
CA GLY A 138 -29.78 3.78 -12.95
C GLY A 138 -29.71 5.30 -12.79
N GLU A 139 -28.66 5.91 -13.34
CA GLU A 139 -28.43 7.37 -13.34
C GLU A 139 -28.24 8.02 -11.96
N ILE A 140 -27.88 7.21 -10.95
CA ILE A 140 -27.64 7.71 -9.59
C ILE A 140 -26.25 8.35 -9.45
N GLY A 141 -26.15 9.36 -8.59
CA GLY A 141 -24.90 10.05 -8.27
C GLY A 141 -24.54 11.14 -9.28
N ASN A 142 -23.52 11.92 -8.93
CA ASN A 142 -23.06 13.05 -9.74
C ASN A 142 -21.59 12.91 -10.11
N ILE A 143 -21.24 13.33 -11.33
CA ILE A 143 -19.86 13.44 -11.80
C ILE A 143 -19.49 14.92 -11.82
N SER A 144 -18.41 15.28 -11.12
CA SER A 144 -17.94 16.66 -11.03
C SER A 144 -16.43 16.77 -11.10
N ASN A 145 -15.92 17.93 -11.51
CA ASN A 145 -14.49 18.23 -11.47
C ASN A 145 -13.93 18.10 -10.03
N TYR A 146 -12.72 17.55 -9.92
CA TYR A 146 -12.00 17.40 -8.67
C TYR A 146 -10.54 17.85 -8.86
N VAL A 147 -9.83 18.20 -7.77
CA VAL A 147 -8.53 18.91 -7.80
C VAL A 147 -7.55 18.40 -8.87
N ASN A 148 -7.45 17.07 -9.03
CA ASN A 148 -6.58 16.42 -10.02
C ASN A 148 -7.33 15.38 -10.89
N GLY A 149 -8.61 15.59 -11.19
CA GLY A 149 -9.39 14.61 -11.94
C GLY A 149 -10.89 14.88 -11.98
N ILE A 150 -11.66 13.80 -12.05
CA ILE A 150 -13.13 13.78 -11.94
C ILE A 150 -13.53 12.88 -10.78
N GLN A 151 -14.64 13.22 -10.15
CA GLN A 151 -15.18 12.45 -9.05
C GLN A 151 -16.63 12.06 -9.36
N PHE A 152 -16.90 10.75 -9.37
CA PHE A 152 -18.24 10.20 -9.25
C PHE A 152 -18.60 10.09 -7.78
N ARG A 153 -19.77 10.59 -7.40
CA ARG A 153 -20.15 10.72 -6.00
C ARG A 153 -21.64 10.50 -5.78
N ILE A 154 -21.98 9.62 -4.85
CA ILE A 154 -23.34 9.35 -4.39
C ILE A 154 -23.48 9.85 -2.95
N ARG A 155 -24.48 10.70 -2.70
CA ARG A 155 -24.72 11.35 -1.40
C ARG A 155 -26.17 11.31 -0.95
N SER A 156 -27.12 11.37 -1.88
CA SER A 156 -28.53 11.41 -1.53
C SER A 156 -28.93 10.14 -0.78
N LYS A 157 -29.84 10.27 0.19
CA LYS A 157 -30.40 9.13 0.92
C LYS A 157 -31.05 8.13 -0.04
N SER A 158 -31.79 8.60 -1.05
CA SER A 158 -32.46 7.74 -2.03
C SER A 158 -31.48 6.97 -2.90
N GLU A 159 -30.44 7.64 -3.39
CA GLU A 159 -29.40 7.04 -4.24
C GLU A 159 -28.50 6.07 -3.45
N LEU A 160 -28.14 6.41 -2.20
CA LEU A 160 -27.39 5.51 -1.32
C LEU A 160 -28.16 4.22 -1.06
N LYS A 161 -29.50 4.26 -0.94
CA LYS A 161 -30.34 3.07 -0.81
C LYS A 161 -30.21 2.16 -2.04
N ILE A 162 -30.17 2.73 -3.24
CA ILE A 162 -29.98 1.98 -4.49
C ILE A 162 -28.59 1.34 -4.53
N LEU A 163 -27.54 2.11 -4.19
CA LEU A 163 -26.17 1.59 -4.09
C LEU A 163 -26.06 0.44 -3.07
N ILE A 164 -26.71 0.56 -1.91
CA ILE A 164 -26.68 -0.49 -0.88
C ILE A 164 -27.33 -1.76 -1.40
N LYS A 165 -28.51 -1.67 -2.03
CA LYS A 165 -29.19 -2.81 -2.65
C LYS A 165 -28.30 -3.49 -3.69
N PHE A 166 -27.65 -2.70 -4.55
CA PHE A 166 -26.72 -3.19 -5.55
C PHE A 166 -25.54 -3.96 -4.92
N LEU A 167 -24.92 -3.42 -3.87
CA LEU A 167 -23.78 -4.04 -3.20
C LEU A 167 -24.14 -5.23 -2.28
N ASP A 168 -25.40 -5.33 -1.86
CA ASP A 168 -25.92 -6.52 -1.17
C ASP A 168 -26.04 -7.71 -2.13
N GLU A 169 -26.49 -7.45 -3.35
CA GLU A 169 -26.62 -8.45 -4.42
C GLU A 169 -25.25 -8.80 -5.02
N PHE A 170 -24.46 -7.79 -5.34
CA PHE A 170 -23.12 -7.91 -5.91
C PHE A 170 -22.08 -7.43 -4.88
N SER A 171 -21.67 -8.34 -3.99
CA SER A 171 -20.78 -7.99 -2.88
C SER A 171 -19.34 -7.71 -3.29
N LEU A 172 -18.73 -6.72 -2.62
CA LEU A 172 -17.28 -6.51 -2.62
C LEU A 172 -16.56 -7.68 -1.94
N ILE A 173 -15.33 -7.98 -2.37
CA ILE A 173 -14.55 -9.11 -1.81
C ILE A 173 -13.21 -8.70 -1.19
N THR A 174 -12.74 -7.47 -1.43
CA THR A 174 -11.55 -6.96 -0.71
C THR A 174 -11.90 -6.59 0.74
N GLN A 175 -10.91 -6.24 1.55
CA GLN A 175 -11.13 -5.66 2.88
C GLN A 175 -11.96 -4.36 2.88
N LYS A 176 -12.22 -3.77 1.70
CA LYS A 176 -13.15 -2.64 1.52
C LYS A 176 -14.62 -3.03 1.76
N ARG A 177 -14.98 -4.32 1.67
CA ARG A 177 -16.31 -4.82 2.06
C ARG A 177 -16.68 -4.41 3.49
N VAL A 178 -15.70 -4.38 4.40
CA VAL A 178 -15.92 -3.95 5.79
C VAL A 178 -16.27 -2.46 5.86
N ASP A 179 -15.65 -1.62 5.02
CA ASP A 179 -15.98 -0.19 4.93
C ASP A 179 -17.40 0.02 4.38
N TYR A 180 -17.80 -0.80 3.41
CA TYR A 180 -19.18 -0.84 2.91
C TYR A 180 -20.18 -1.23 4.01
N LEU A 181 -19.94 -2.34 4.72
CA LEU A 181 -20.83 -2.81 5.80
C LEU A 181 -20.98 -1.77 6.91
N ASN A 182 -19.88 -1.11 7.29
CA ASN A 182 -19.87 0.01 8.22
C ASN A 182 -20.69 1.20 7.70
N LEU A 183 -20.56 1.56 6.42
CA LEU A 183 -21.38 2.61 5.82
C LEU A 183 -22.87 2.21 5.78
N LYS A 184 -23.17 0.94 5.50
CA LYS A 184 -24.53 0.40 5.49
C LYS A 184 -25.17 0.51 6.88
N GLU A 185 -24.45 0.11 7.93
CA GLU A 185 -24.91 0.29 9.31
C GLU A 185 -25.16 1.76 9.66
N ALA A 186 -24.22 2.65 9.29
CA ALA A 186 -24.39 4.08 9.47
C ALA A 186 -25.59 4.63 8.68
N PHE A 187 -25.87 4.06 7.51
CA PHE A 187 -27.04 4.40 6.69
C PHE A 187 -28.35 3.96 7.34
N GLU A 188 -28.40 2.83 8.02
CA GLU A 188 -29.58 2.41 8.79
C GLU A 188 -29.85 3.35 9.97
N ILE A 189 -28.82 3.70 10.74
CA ILE A 189 -28.91 4.70 11.83
C ILE A 189 -29.38 6.05 11.28
N TYR A 190 -28.81 6.48 10.15
CA TYR A 190 -29.20 7.70 9.48
C TYR A 190 -30.65 7.65 8.99
N SER A 191 -31.05 6.56 8.35
CA SER A 191 -32.36 6.38 7.72
C SER A 191 -33.50 6.37 8.72
N ASN A 192 -33.27 5.78 9.89
CA ASN A 192 -34.19 5.72 11.02
C ASN A 192 -34.18 6.99 11.89
N LYS A 193 -33.47 8.06 11.45
CA LYS A 193 -33.31 9.33 12.17
C LYS A 193 -32.66 9.20 13.57
N LEU A 194 -32.08 8.04 13.90
CA LEU A 194 -31.40 7.80 15.18
C LEU A 194 -30.15 8.66 15.33
N HIS A 195 -29.54 9.11 14.23
CA HIS A 195 -28.44 10.07 14.23
C HIS A 195 -28.75 11.43 14.89
N LEU A 196 -30.04 11.73 15.12
CA LEU A 196 -30.50 12.92 15.86
C LEU A 196 -30.57 12.71 17.37
N THR A 197 -30.27 11.49 17.85
CA THR A 197 -30.17 11.12 19.27
C THR A 197 -28.72 10.99 19.68
N PHE A 198 -28.43 11.14 20.98
CA PHE A 198 -27.07 10.93 21.49
C PHE A 198 -26.61 9.48 21.30
N GLU A 199 -27.45 8.49 21.59
CA GLU A 199 -27.12 7.07 21.43
C GLU A 199 -26.81 6.71 19.96
N GLY A 200 -27.64 7.16 19.01
CA GLY A 200 -27.37 6.91 17.59
C GLY A 200 -26.13 7.65 17.09
N LEU A 201 -25.84 8.84 17.62
CA LEU A 201 -24.61 9.57 17.31
C LEU A 201 -23.36 8.87 17.88
N GLU A 202 -23.43 8.31 19.08
CA GLU A 202 -22.36 7.49 19.68
C GLU A 202 -21.99 6.31 18.77
N LYS A 203 -23.00 5.55 18.31
CA LYS A 203 -22.80 4.44 17.36
C LYS A 203 -22.15 4.92 16.05
N LEU A 204 -22.52 6.10 15.54
CA LEU A 204 -21.87 6.67 14.36
C LEU A 204 -20.41 7.06 14.60
N PHE A 205 -20.06 7.53 15.80
CA PHE A 205 -18.67 7.77 16.17
C PHE A 205 -17.86 6.48 16.25
N GLU A 206 -18.44 5.41 16.78
CA GLU A 206 -17.86 4.07 16.82
C GLU A 206 -17.57 3.55 15.41
N ILE A 207 -18.56 3.59 14.52
CA ILE A 207 -18.41 3.23 13.11
C ILE A 207 -17.34 4.10 12.43
N LYS A 208 -17.37 5.41 12.68
CA LYS A 208 -16.37 6.35 12.13
C LYS A 208 -14.96 6.05 12.61
N ALA A 209 -14.80 5.53 13.82
CA ALA A 209 -13.50 5.19 14.38
C ALA A 209 -12.83 4.00 13.67
N ILE A 210 -13.60 3.08 13.08
CA ILE A 210 -13.08 1.91 12.33
C ILE A 210 -13.08 2.09 10.81
N LEU A 211 -13.94 2.94 10.26
CA LEU A 211 -14.12 3.13 8.81
C LEU A 211 -12.89 3.77 8.13
N ASN A 212 -12.49 3.21 6.99
CA ASN A 212 -11.29 3.55 6.20
C ASN A 212 -9.96 3.47 6.97
N LYS A 213 -9.91 2.74 8.09
CA LYS A 213 -8.67 2.49 8.83
C LYS A 213 -8.17 1.07 8.58
N ASP A 214 -6.85 0.93 8.47
CA ASP A 214 -6.23 -0.39 8.54
C ASP A 214 -6.40 -0.97 9.95
N ILE A 215 -6.52 -2.30 10.08
CA ILE A 215 -6.61 -3.03 11.35
C ILE A 215 -5.39 -2.68 12.23
N SER A 216 -4.22 -2.53 11.60
CA SER A 216 -2.97 -2.11 12.25
C SER A 216 -2.98 -0.66 12.77
N GLN A 217 -3.96 0.15 12.34
CA GLN A 217 -4.08 1.57 12.66
C GLN A 217 -5.30 1.86 13.53
N PHE A 218 -5.89 0.81 14.12
CA PHE A 218 -6.94 0.95 15.11
C PHE A 218 -6.36 1.58 16.38
N SER A 219 -6.42 2.90 16.48
CA SER A 219 -6.28 3.62 17.74
C SER A 219 -7.66 4.08 18.20
N TYR A 220 -7.95 3.85 19.49
CA TYR A 220 -9.07 4.45 20.19
C TYR A 220 -8.96 5.97 20.05
N THR A 221 -9.67 6.56 19.09
CA THR A 221 -9.63 8.00 18.85
C THR A 221 -10.45 8.68 19.94
N LYS A 222 -9.79 8.94 21.09
CA LYS A 222 -10.28 9.74 22.22
C LYS A 222 -10.48 11.23 21.89
N GLU A 223 -10.08 11.71 20.71
CA GLU A 223 -10.03 13.14 20.38
C GLU A 223 -11.34 13.76 19.83
N ALA A 224 -12.42 12.98 19.63
CA ALA A 224 -13.67 13.53 19.10
C ALA A 224 -14.91 13.42 20.01
N LEU A 225 -14.88 12.56 21.03
CA LEU A 225 -16.03 12.30 21.89
C LEU A 225 -15.96 13.15 23.16
N ASN A 226 -17.08 13.76 23.52
CA ASN A 226 -17.23 14.47 24.79
C ASN A 226 -16.87 13.52 25.95
N LYS A 227 -16.14 13.99 26.97
CA LYS A 227 -15.60 13.16 28.08
C LYS A 227 -16.64 12.24 28.75
N LYS A 228 -17.93 12.59 28.66
CA LYS A 228 -19.08 11.83 29.18
C LYS A 228 -19.41 10.56 28.38
N LEU A 229 -19.10 10.52 27.08
CA LEU A 229 -19.38 9.40 26.17
C LEU A 229 -18.24 8.35 26.15
N ILE A 230 -17.02 8.79 26.49
CA ILE A 230 -15.79 7.98 26.39
C ILE A 230 -15.72 6.86 27.42
N ASN A 231 -16.33 7.01 28.60
CA ASN A 231 -16.16 6.05 29.69
C ASN A 231 -16.85 4.70 29.46
N ASN A 232 -17.71 4.58 28.43
CA ASN A 232 -18.50 3.38 28.16
C ASN A 232 -18.14 2.64 26.85
N ILE A 233 -17.21 3.15 26.04
CA ILE A 233 -16.90 2.55 24.73
C ILE A 233 -15.94 1.38 24.89
N LYS A 234 -16.43 0.17 24.62
CA LYS A 234 -15.61 -1.06 24.58
C LYS A 234 -14.68 -1.07 23.36
N PRO A 235 -13.55 -1.80 23.40
CA PRO A 235 -12.73 -2.11 22.23
C PRO A 235 -13.54 -2.69 21.07
N ILE A 236 -13.66 -1.94 19.97
CA ILE A 236 -14.31 -2.42 18.74
C ILE A 236 -13.24 -2.96 17.79
N VAL A 237 -13.18 -4.28 17.66
CA VAL A 237 -12.29 -4.93 16.70
C VAL A 237 -12.91 -4.82 15.31
N ARG A 238 -12.17 -4.26 14.34
CA ARG A 238 -12.60 -4.22 12.93
C ARG A 238 -12.64 -5.66 12.38
N ALA A 239 -13.78 -6.05 11.81
CA ALA A 239 -13.94 -7.34 11.15
C ALA A 239 -12.97 -7.51 9.98
N VAL A 240 -12.59 -8.75 9.69
CA VAL A 240 -11.73 -9.11 8.55
C VAL A 240 -12.55 -9.91 7.56
N VAL A 241 -12.46 -9.55 6.27
CA VAL A 241 -13.06 -10.37 5.21
C VAL A 241 -12.17 -11.59 5.01
N VAL A 242 -12.70 -12.77 5.32
CA VAL A 242 -11.98 -14.05 5.17
C VAL A 242 -12.37 -14.79 3.90
N ASP A 243 -13.58 -14.54 3.39
CA ASP A 243 -14.20 -15.16 2.23
C ASP A 243 -13.97 -14.34 0.94
N GLN A 244 -12.70 -14.21 0.53
CA GLN A 244 -12.31 -13.43 -0.67
C GLN A 244 -12.42 -14.25 -1.97
N ILE A 245 -13.61 -14.79 -2.26
CA ILE A 245 -13.85 -15.69 -3.41
C ILE A 245 -14.30 -14.89 -4.64
N ILE A 246 -13.62 -15.09 -5.77
CA ILE A 246 -14.01 -14.49 -7.06
C ILE A 246 -15.19 -15.27 -7.64
N LYS A 247 -16.40 -14.70 -7.57
CA LYS A 247 -17.63 -15.33 -8.09
C LYS A 247 -17.79 -15.22 -9.62
N SER A 248 -17.11 -14.26 -10.24
CA SER A 248 -17.23 -13.98 -11.68
C SER A 248 -15.95 -13.38 -12.21
N SER A 249 -15.50 -13.86 -13.38
CA SER A 249 -14.33 -13.31 -14.08
C SER A 249 -14.47 -11.83 -14.45
N HIS A 250 -15.71 -11.33 -14.58
CA HIS A 250 -15.99 -9.90 -14.78
C HIS A 250 -15.51 -9.05 -13.60
N TRP A 251 -15.54 -9.59 -12.37
CA TRP A 251 -14.99 -8.91 -11.19
C TRP A 251 -13.50 -8.66 -11.34
N LEU A 252 -12.73 -9.66 -11.80
CA LEU A 252 -11.28 -9.51 -11.99
C LEU A 252 -10.96 -8.52 -13.12
N ALA A 253 -11.80 -8.45 -14.17
CA ALA A 253 -11.70 -7.45 -15.23
C ALA A 253 -11.93 -6.02 -14.70
N GLY A 254 -12.94 -5.84 -13.85
CA GLY A 254 -13.21 -4.57 -13.16
C GLY A 254 -12.06 -4.16 -12.24
N PHE A 255 -11.60 -5.08 -11.41
CA PHE A 255 -10.50 -4.86 -10.47
C PHE A 255 -9.19 -4.51 -11.19
N THR A 256 -8.89 -5.20 -12.29
CA THR A 256 -7.73 -4.90 -13.15
C THR A 256 -7.85 -3.52 -13.80
N SER A 257 -9.06 -3.09 -14.14
CA SER A 257 -9.31 -1.76 -14.72
C SER A 257 -8.96 -0.63 -13.74
N GLY A 258 -9.07 -0.84 -12.43
CA GLY A 258 -8.57 0.07 -11.38
C GLY A 258 -7.08 -0.13 -11.06
N ASP A 259 -6.72 -1.28 -10.47
CA ASP A 259 -5.39 -1.52 -9.84
C ASP A 259 -4.37 -2.29 -10.72
N GLY A 260 -4.78 -2.73 -11.91
CA GLY A 260 -3.93 -3.45 -12.85
C GLY A 260 -3.00 -2.56 -13.68
N GLY A 261 -1.96 -3.14 -14.27
CA GLY A 261 -1.03 -2.43 -15.15
C GLY A 261 -0.34 -3.34 -16.18
N PHE A 262 -0.16 -2.79 -17.38
CA PHE A 262 0.52 -3.43 -18.50
C PHE A 262 1.86 -2.73 -18.75
N TYR A 263 2.93 -3.50 -18.92
CA TYR A 263 4.28 -2.93 -19.03
C TYR A 263 5.13 -3.66 -20.06
N ILE A 264 5.75 -2.85 -20.94
CA ILE A 264 6.75 -3.29 -21.92
C ILE A 264 8.12 -2.74 -21.50
N GLN A 265 9.06 -3.62 -21.22
CA GLN A 265 10.43 -3.28 -20.86
C GLN A 265 11.36 -3.60 -22.02
N ILE A 266 12.18 -2.62 -22.41
CA ILE A 266 13.18 -2.73 -23.48
C ILE A 266 14.53 -2.41 -22.85
N GLN A 267 15.49 -3.33 -22.95
CA GLN A 267 16.87 -3.17 -22.47
C GLN A 267 17.84 -3.63 -23.56
N GLY A 268 18.46 -2.67 -24.26
CA GLY A 268 19.17 -2.97 -25.50
C GLY A 268 18.20 -3.61 -26.51
N ASN A 269 18.55 -4.80 -27.00
CA ASN A 269 17.71 -5.58 -27.92
C ASN A 269 16.76 -6.55 -27.21
N LYS A 270 16.76 -6.58 -25.87
CA LYS A 270 15.88 -7.47 -25.10
C LYS A 270 14.55 -6.80 -24.80
N VAL A 271 13.47 -7.41 -25.25
CA VAL A 271 12.09 -7.02 -24.92
C VAL A 271 11.52 -7.97 -23.88
N SER A 272 10.81 -7.45 -22.88
CA SER A 272 10.09 -8.26 -21.89
C SER A 272 8.75 -7.63 -21.54
N LEU A 273 7.75 -8.47 -21.34
CA LEU A 273 6.39 -8.10 -21.00
C LEU A 273 6.11 -8.37 -19.53
N LYS A 274 5.32 -7.50 -18.91
CA LYS A 274 4.88 -7.66 -17.53
C LYS A 274 3.45 -7.14 -17.37
N PHE A 275 2.56 -8.02 -16.94
CA PHE A 275 1.31 -7.63 -16.30
C PHE A 275 1.51 -7.58 -14.78
N TYR A 276 0.81 -6.68 -14.10
CA TYR A 276 0.78 -6.64 -12.65
C TYR A 276 -0.52 -6.10 -12.06
N ILE A 277 -0.89 -6.54 -10.87
CA ILE A 277 -1.91 -5.93 -10.01
C ILE A 277 -1.25 -5.66 -8.66
N SER A 278 -1.31 -4.41 -8.18
CA SER A 278 -0.73 -4.02 -6.89
C SER A 278 -1.83 -3.81 -5.86
N GLN A 279 -1.71 -4.37 -4.67
CA GLN A 279 -2.69 -4.17 -3.60
C GLN A 279 -2.02 -4.12 -2.22
N HIS A 280 -2.69 -3.51 -1.24
CA HIS A 280 -2.22 -3.47 0.15
C HIS A 280 -2.08 -4.88 0.76
N GLN A 281 -1.17 -5.03 1.73
CA GLN A 281 -0.90 -6.34 2.36
C GLN A 281 -2.10 -7.02 3.02
N ARG A 282 -3.13 -6.25 3.38
CA ARG A 282 -4.37 -6.74 4.00
C ARG A 282 -5.20 -7.65 3.08
N ASP A 283 -4.99 -7.56 1.76
CA ASP A 283 -5.64 -8.37 0.73
C ASP A 283 -4.64 -9.37 0.09
N LYS A 284 -3.60 -9.79 0.84
CA LYS A 284 -2.59 -10.76 0.36
C LYS A 284 -3.22 -12.07 -0.11
N ALA A 285 -4.16 -12.60 0.67
CA ALA A 285 -4.81 -13.88 0.37
C ALA A 285 -5.58 -13.80 -0.96
N LEU A 286 -6.27 -12.69 -1.23
CA LEU A 286 -6.90 -12.42 -2.52
C LEU A 286 -5.90 -12.37 -3.67
N LEU A 287 -4.76 -11.71 -3.52
CA LEU A 287 -3.75 -11.71 -4.59
C LEU A 287 -3.16 -13.12 -4.81
N GLU A 288 -2.94 -13.88 -3.74
CA GLU A 288 -2.47 -15.27 -3.82
C GLU A 288 -3.48 -16.16 -4.55
N SER A 289 -4.78 -15.93 -4.36
CA SER A 289 -5.83 -16.67 -5.07
C SER A 289 -5.81 -16.44 -6.57
N PHE A 290 -5.30 -15.29 -7.06
CA PHE A 290 -5.16 -15.03 -8.50
C PHE A 290 -4.21 -16.00 -9.19
N ILE A 291 -3.20 -16.54 -8.48
CA ILE A 291 -2.27 -17.52 -9.05
C ILE A 291 -3.03 -18.78 -9.46
N SER A 292 -3.85 -19.30 -8.54
CA SER A 292 -4.67 -20.48 -8.76
C SER A 292 -5.79 -20.18 -9.75
N TYR A 293 -6.45 -19.02 -9.64
CA TYR A 293 -7.57 -18.62 -10.49
C TYR A 293 -7.20 -18.44 -11.96
N LEU A 294 -6.05 -17.79 -12.24
CA LEU A 294 -5.56 -17.61 -13.62
C LEU A 294 -4.65 -18.77 -14.09
N GLY A 295 -4.31 -19.70 -13.20
CA GLY A 295 -3.35 -20.77 -13.47
C GLY A 295 -1.94 -20.28 -13.82
N CYS A 296 -1.59 -19.04 -13.45
CA CYS A 296 -0.31 -18.42 -13.79
C CYS A 296 0.09 -17.26 -12.88
N GLY A 297 1.30 -16.75 -13.07
CA GLY A 297 1.82 -15.61 -12.33
C GLY A 297 2.44 -15.98 -10.99
N ARG A 298 2.78 -14.95 -10.22
CA ARG A 298 3.42 -15.06 -8.90
C ARG A 298 3.24 -13.78 -8.09
N ILE A 299 3.38 -13.87 -6.77
CA ILE A 299 3.43 -12.69 -5.91
C ILE A 299 4.86 -12.14 -5.81
N VAL A 300 4.98 -10.83 -5.98
CA VAL A 300 6.15 -10.03 -5.62
C VAL A 300 5.78 -9.18 -4.40
N ILE A 301 6.43 -9.45 -3.28
CA ILE A 301 6.19 -8.74 -2.02
C ILE A 301 7.08 -7.50 -1.96
N SER A 302 6.49 -6.34 -1.67
CA SER A 302 7.20 -5.12 -1.28
C SER A 302 6.78 -4.71 0.14
N ASN A 303 7.50 -3.78 0.78
CA ASN A 303 7.33 -3.41 2.20
C ASN A 303 5.91 -2.95 2.62
N ALA A 304 5.02 -2.62 1.68
CA ALA A 304 3.63 -2.20 1.97
C ALA A 304 2.59 -2.72 0.95
N LEU A 305 3.03 -3.08 -0.25
CA LEU A 305 2.17 -3.57 -1.34
C LEU A 305 2.60 -4.98 -1.74
N ASN A 306 1.63 -5.85 -1.90
CA ASN A 306 1.80 -7.12 -2.59
C ASN A 306 1.45 -6.90 -4.07
N VAL A 307 2.23 -7.49 -4.96
CA VAL A 307 2.05 -7.31 -6.40
C VAL A 307 1.91 -8.69 -7.04
N PHE A 308 0.74 -9.03 -7.55
CA PHE A 308 0.59 -10.16 -8.45
C PHE A 308 1.22 -9.79 -9.80
N VAL A 309 2.10 -10.62 -10.34
CA VAL A 309 2.77 -10.37 -11.62
C VAL A 309 2.74 -11.59 -12.55
N VAL A 310 2.55 -11.33 -13.85
CA VAL A 310 2.72 -12.32 -14.91
C VAL A 310 3.79 -11.80 -15.87
N THR A 311 4.90 -12.56 -16.00
CA THR A 311 6.07 -12.16 -16.81
C THR A 311 6.53 -13.22 -17.79
N LYS A 312 6.06 -14.46 -17.65
CA LYS A 312 6.40 -15.55 -18.57
C LYS A 312 5.58 -15.37 -19.85
N LEU A 313 6.25 -15.33 -21.01
CA LEU A 313 5.59 -15.09 -22.29
C LEU A 313 4.49 -16.12 -22.57
N ILE A 314 4.77 -17.40 -22.30
CA ILE A 314 3.81 -18.51 -22.47
C ILE A 314 2.54 -18.29 -21.63
N ASP A 315 2.68 -17.89 -20.36
CA ASP A 315 1.54 -17.61 -19.50
C ASP A 315 0.76 -16.36 -19.94
N ILE A 316 1.48 -15.35 -20.47
CA ILE A 316 0.86 -14.13 -21.01
C ILE A 316 -0.01 -14.48 -22.23
N GLU A 317 0.52 -15.31 -23.11
CA GLU A 317 -0.10 -15.66 -24.38
C GLU A 317 -1.27 -16.63 -24.23
N GLU A 318 -1.06 -17.74 -23.51
CA GLU A 318 -1.99 -18.86 -23.51
C GLU A 318 -3.08 -18.74 -22.44
N LYS A 319 -2.85 -17.94 -21.40
CA LYS A 319 -3.77 -17.84 -20.25
C LYS A 319 -4.28 -16.42 -20.08
N PHE A 320 -3.35 -15.46 -19.93
CA PHE A 320 -3.71 -14.09 -19.57
C PHE A 320 -4.45 -13.35 -20.70
N ILE A 321 -3.91 -13.31 -21.92
CA ILE A 321 -4.55 -12.60 -23.04
C ILE A 321 -5.94 -13.20 -23.37
N PRO A 322 -6.11 -14.54 -23.50
CA PRO A 322 -7.42 -15.14 -23.73
C PRO A 322 -8.43 -14.77 -22.66
N PHE A 323 -8.03 -14.79 -21.38
CA PHE A 323 -8.89 -14.37 -20.28
C PHE A 323 -9.41 -12.93 -20.45
N PHE A 324 -8.52 -11.96 -20.66
CA PHE A 324 -8.91 -10.55 -20.79
C PHE A 324 -9.51 -10.17 -22.15
N LYS A 325 -9.43 -11.05 -23.15
CA LYS A 325 -10.24 -10.94 -24.39
C LYS A 325 -11.68 -11.37 -24.16
N ASN A 326 -11.91 -12.40 -23.34
CA ASN A 326 -13.25 -12.86 -22.98
C ASN A 326 -13.92 -11.95 -21.93
N TYR A 327 -13.11 -11.33 -21.06
CA TYR A 327 -13.56 -10.42 -20.02
C TYR A 327 -12.81 -9.09 -20.13
N SER A 328 -13.30 -8.23 -21.03
CA SER A 328 -12.65 -6.97 -21.39
C SER A 328 -12.50 -6.02 -20.21
N SER A 329 -11.31 -5.43 -20.08
CA SER A 329 -11.10 -4.20 -19.32
C SER A 329 -11.79 -3.02 -20.03
N HIS A 330 -12.28 -2.04 -19.28
CA HIS A 330 -12.92 -0.84 -19.82
C HIS A 330 -12.12 0.42 -19.46
N GLY A 331 -12.44 1.55 -20.09
CA GLY A 331 -11.69 2.81 -19.94
C GLY A 331 -10.37 2.82 -20.71
N ILE A 332 -9.49 3.77 -20.42
CA ILE A 332 -8.26 3.95 -21.21
C ILE A 332 -7.27 2.81 -21.03
N LYS A 333 -7.36 2.06 -19.93
CA LYS A 333 -6.54 0.87 -19.70
C LYS A 333 -6.83 -0.26 -20.71
N SER A 334 -7.99 -0.26 -21.35
CA SER A 334 -8.30 -1.20 -22.44
C SER A 334 -7.43 -0.95 -23.67
N LEU A 335 -7.05 0.30 -23.93
CA LEU A 335 -6.15 0.67 -25.02
C LEU A 335 -4.72 0.20 -24.74
N ASP A 336 -4.25 0.33 -23.49
CA ASP A 336 -2.96 -0.24 -23.08
C ASP A 336 -2.95 -1.78 -23.19
N PHE A 337 -4.07 -2.45 -22.92
CA PHE A 337 -4.18 -3.90 -23.11
C PHE A 337 -4.08 -4.29 -24.59
N GLN A 338 -4.70 -3.51 -25.49
CA GLN A 338 -4.60 -3.72 -26.94
C GLN A 338 -3.14 -3.55 -27.41
N ASP A 339 -2.48 -2.47 -27.01
CA ASP A 339 -1.06 -2.23 -27.29
C ASP A 339 -0.18 -3.38 -26.76
N PHE A 340 -0.47 -3.86 -25.55
CA PHE A 340 0.22 -4.99 -24.94
C PHE A 340 -0.01 -6.30 -25.70
N CYS A 341 -1.21 -6.55 -26.24
CA CYS A 341 -1.49 -7.70 -27.09
C CYS A 341 -0.70 -7.64 -28.40
N GLU A 342 -0.61 -6.47 -29.03
CA GLU A 342 0.14 -6.31 -30.28
C GLU A 342 1.65 -6.50 -30.05
N ALA A 343 2.20 -5.95 -28.97
CA ALA A 343 3.59 -6.23 -28.59
C ALA A 343 3.83 -7.72 -28.33
N THR A 344 2.86 -8.42 -27.72
CA THR A 344 2.94 -9.88 -27.51
C THR A 344 2.99 -10.63 -28.84
N ARG A 345 2.17 -10.23 -29.82
CA ARG A 345 2.17 -10.83 -31.17
C ARG A 345 3.54 -10.70 -31.86
N LEU A 346 4.12 -9.50 -31.83
CA LEU A 346 5.46 -9.24 -32.40
C LEU A 346 6.57 -10.04 -31.70
N ILE A 347 6.45 -10.23 -30.38
CA ILE A 347 7.41 -11.06 -29.63
C ILE A 347 7.28 -12.53 -30.00
N LYS A 348 6.04 -13.05 -30.07
CA LYS A 348 5.74 -14.43 -30.46
C LYS A 348 6.26 -14.76 -31.86
N ALA A 349 6.06 -13.86 -32.82
CA ALA A 349 6.55 -14.00 -34.19
C ALA A 349 8.08 -13.85 -34.32
N LYS A 350 8.80 -13.64 -33.21
CA LYS A 350 10.24 -13.33 -33.16
C LYS A 350 10.64 -12.06 -33.92
N GLU A 351 9.68 -11.23 -34.35
CA GLU A 351 9.93 -9.95 -35.04
C GLU A 351 10.71 -8.98 -34.16
N HIS A 352 10.56 -9.05 -32.83
CA HIS A 352 11.32 -8.26 -31.86
C HIS A 352 12.85 -8.43 -31.94
N LEU A 353 13.34 -9.46 -32.64
CA LEU A 353 14.77 -9.69 -32.89
C LEU A 353 15.32 -8.88 -34.08
N THR A 354 14.45 -8.33 -34.93
CA THR A 354 14.83 -7.44 -36.03
C THR A 354 14.80 -5.98 -35.57
N GLN A 355 15.60 -5.13 -36.22
CA GLN A 355 15.59 -3.70 -35.90
C GLN A 355 14.23 -3.05 -36.20
N GLU A 356 13.55 -3.49 -37.27
CA GLU A 356 12.22 -3.03 -37.65
C GLU A 356 11.17 -3.43 -36.58
N GLY A 357 11.12 -4.69 -36.18
CA GLY A 357 10.17 -5.16 -35.17
C GLY A 357 10.45 -4.57 -33.79
N LEU A 358 11.72 -4.36 -33.43
CA LEU A 358 12.08 -3.65 -32.21
C LEU A 358 11.63 -2.18 -32.22
N ASN A 359 11.72 -1.50 -33.37
CA ASN A 359 11.23 -0.13 -33.53
C ASN A 359 9.70 -0.06 -33.43
N LYS A 360 8.97 -1.00 -34.06
CA LYS A 360 7.51 -1.13 -33.88
C LYS A 360 7.12 -1.28 -32.40
N ILE A 361 7.84 -2.11 -31.64
CA ILE A 361 7.59 -2.29 -30.20
C ILE A 361 7.91 -1.02 -29.39
N LYS A 362 8.93 -0.24 -29.78
CA LYS A 362 9.20 1.07 -29.16
C LYS A 362 8.06 2.04 -29.40
N GLU A 363 7.54 2.13 -30.62
CA GLU A 363 6.38 2.97 -30.95
C GLU A 363 5.14 2.56 -30.16
N ILE A 364 4.86 1.25 -30.06
CA ILE A 364 3.76 0.73 -29.22
C ILE A 364 3.95 1.14 -27.77
N LYS A 365 5.16 0.94 -27.21
CA LYS A 365 5.47 1.32 -25.83
C LYS A 365 5.32 2.82 -25.59
N GLU A 366 5.69 3.65 -26.57
CA GLU A 366 5.49 5.09 -26.51
C GLU A 366 4.00 5.45 -26.53
N LYS A 367 3.18 4.73 -27.30
CA LYS A 367 1.73 4.91 -27.29
C LYS A 367 1.05 4.46 -25.99
N MET A 368 1.69 3.74 -25.08
CA MET A 368 1.07 3.36 -23.79
C MET A 368 1.08 4.53 -22.77
N ILE A 369 0.19 4.49 -21.77
CA ILE A 369 -0.16 5.61 -20.84
C ILE A 369 0.98 6.52 -20.36
N ARG A 370 2.23 6.06 -20.18
CA ARG A 370 3.33 6.96 -19.78
C ARG A 370 3.65 8.05 -20.80
N ASN A 371 3.48 7.81 -22.12
CA ASN A 371 3.72 8.85 -23.14
C ASN A 371 2.48 9.25 -23.94
N ARG A 372 1.29 8.66 -23.71
CA ARG A 372 0.00 9.31 -24.09
C ARG A 372 -0.16 10.70 -23.44
N LEU A 373 0.58 10.94 -22.36
CA LEU A 373 0.62 12.20 -21.60
C LEU A 373 1.56 13.26 -22.20
N LEU A 374 2.44 12.91 -23.16
CA LEU A 374 3.46 13.82 -23.71
C LEU A 374 3.05 14.44 -25.06
N GLY A 375 1.92 14.04 -25.64
CA GLY A 375 1.48 14.50 -26.96
C GLY A 375 0.79 15.86 -26.98
N ASP A 376 0.35 16.39 -25.84
CA ASP A 376 -0.49 17.60 -25.81
C ASP A 376 0.14 18.83 -25.16
N ASN A 377 1.38 18.76 -24.64
CA ASN A 377 2.07 19.96 -24.15
C ASN A 377 3.59 19.85 -24.35
N ASN A 378 4.15 20.85 -25.04
CA ASN A 378 5.57 21.18 -25.25
C ASN A 378 6.24 20.59 -26.50
N LYS A 379 6.01 21.27 -27.64
CA LYS A 379 7.15 21.68 -28.46
C LYS A 379 7.96 22.71 -27.66
N ASP A 380 9.28 22.70 -27.86
CA ASP A 380 10.30 23.53 -27.22
C ASP A 380 10.86 23.02 -25.89
N SER A 381 11.97 22.27 -25.98
CA SER A 381 13.28 22.75 -25.51
C SER A 381 14.29 21.59 -25.47
N ASP A 382 15.37 21.75 -26.22
CA ASP A 382 16.55 20.89 -26.21
C ASP A 382 17.23 20.88 -24.84
N TYR A 383 17.53 19.70 -24.28
CA TYR A 383 18.64 19.55 -23.32
C TYR A 383 19.28 18.16 -23.46
N HIS A 384 20.53 18.17 -23.94
CA HIS A 384 21.40 17.00 -24.06
C HIS A 384 21.76 16.36 -22.71
N SER A 385 21.67 15.04 -22.62
CA SER A 385 22.26 14.23 -21.55
C SER A 385 23.68 13.79 -21.89
N PRO A 386 24.66 13.85 -20.95
CA PRO A 386 26.02 13.38 -21.18
C PRO A 386 26.14 11.84 -21.05
N LYS A 387 26.92 11.26 -21.97
CA LYS A 387 27.28 9.83 -22.05
C LYS A 387 28.13 9.39 -20.85
N ILE A 388 27.75 8.30 -20.18
CA ILE A 388 28.59 7.61 -19.18
C ILE A 388 29.22 6.36 -19.81
N LYS A 389 30.54 6.22 -19.66
CA LYS A 389 31.41 5.21 -20.28
C LYS A 389 31.23 3.78 -19.72
N GLN A 390 31.44 2.83 -20.63
CA GLN A 390 31.33 1.38 -20.54
C GLN A 390 32.47 0.71 -19.71
N SER A 391 32.56 0.95 -18.39
CA SER A 391 33.59 0.27 -17.56
C SER A 391 33.12 -0.31 -16.22
N THR A 392 31.81 -0.44 -15.97
CA THR A 392 31.30 -0.96 -14.68
C THR A 392 30.77 -2.41 -14.73
N ILE A 393 30.94 -3.14 -15.84
CA ILE A 393 30.29 -4.44 -16.02
C ILE A 393 31.04 -5.63 -15.37
N ASN A 394 32.28 -5.49 -14.91
CA ASN A 394 33.07 -6.61 -14.38
C ASN A 394 33.11 -6.76 -12.84
N LEU A 395 32.04 -6.45 -12.11
CA LEU A 395 32.00 -6.65 -10.64
C LEU A 395 30.83 -7.50 -10.10
N PHE A 396 30.21 -8.35 -10.93
CA PHE A 396 29.12 -9.24 -10.49
C PHE A 396 29.59 -10.66 -10.12
N LYS A 397 30.49 -10.75 -9.14
CA LYS A 397 30.66 -11.95 -8.29
C LYS A 397 31.15 -11.54 -6.89
N ARG A 398 30.26 -11.00 -6.04
CA ARG A 398 30.32 -11.13 -4.56
C ARG A 398 29.14 -10.46 -3.82
N ASN A 399 28.49 -11.27 -2.98
CA ASN A 399 27.66 -10.97 -1.80
C ASN A 399 26.34 -10.16 -1.93
N TYR A 400 25.25 -10.84 -1.53
CA TYR A 400 23.83 -10.42 -1.51
C TYR A 400 23.44 -9.35 -0.47
N SER A 401 24.38 -8.82 0.31
CA SER A 401 24.15 -7.66 1.18
C SER A 401 24.23 -6.32 0.40
N SER A 402 24.78 -6.32 -0.81
CA SER A 402 25.13 -5.08 -1.54
C SER A 402 23.98 -4.39 -2.29
N MET A 403 22.86 -5.05 -2.59
CA MET A 403 21.85 -4.51 -3.52
C MET A 403 21.07 -3.29 -2.99
N TYR A 404 20.69 -3.27 -1.70
CA TYR A 404 19.98 -2.12 -1.11
C TYR A 404 20.92 -0.92 -0.99
N THR A 405 22.09 -1.13 -0.39
CA THR A 405 23.19 -0.16 -0.29
C THR A 405 23.53 0.43 -1.67
N PHE A 406 23.57 -0.39 -2.72
CA PHE A 406 23.84 0.04 -4.08
C PHE A 406 22.71 0.89 -4.66
N LYS A 407 21.44 0.53 -4.44
CA LYS A 407 20.27 1.34 -4.87
C LYS A 407 20.24 2.71 -4.21
N VAL A 408 20.45 2.78 -2.88
CA VAL A 408 20.50 4.05 -2.15
C VAL A 408 21.66 4.92 -2.64
N LYS A 409 22.85 4.32 -2.86
CA LYS A 409 24.00 5.03 -3.45
C LYS A 409 23.70 5.61 -4.83
N ILE A 410 23.03 4.85 -5.70
CA ILE A 410 22.63 5.32 -7.04
C ILE A 410 21.62 6.47 -6.94
N LEU A 411 20.57 6.33 -6.12
CA LEU A 411 19.51 7.33 -6.00
C LEU A 411 20.02 8.67 -5.44
N LEU A 412 20.94 8.63 -4.47
CA LEU A 412 21.55 9.84 -3.91
C LEU A 412 22.53 10.52 -4.87
N ASN A 413 23.26 9.74 -5.68
CA ASN A 413 24.16 10.29 -6.69
C ASN A 413 23.41 10.94 -7.87
N LEU A 414 22.19 10.47 -8.20
CA LEU A 414 21.36 11.01 -9.28
C LEU A 414 20.60 12.30 -8.89
N ASN A 415 20.25 12.49 -7.61
CA ASN A 415 19.32 13.55 -7.16
C ASN A 415 19.98 14.68 -6.34
N ASN A 416 21.28 14.93 -6.51
CA ASN A 416 22.04 15.84 -5.64
C ASN A 416 21.86 17.33 -5.97
N SER A 417 20.62 17.80 -6.16
CA SER A 417 20.32 19.24 -6.17
C SER A 417 20.18 19.76 -4.74
N GLN A 418 20.77 20.91 -4.45
CA GLN A 418 20.46 21.65 -3.24
C GLN A 418 18.99 22.07 -3.31
N VAL A 419 18.17 21.56 -2.40
CA VAL A 419 16.75 21.95 -2.34
C VAL A 419 16.67 23.34 -1.73
N THR A 420 16.70 24.38 -2.57
CA THR A 420 16.25 25.74 -2.19
C THR A 420 14.86 26.09 -2.73
N LYS A 421 14.21 25.20 -3.48
CA LYS A 421 12.77 25.28 -3.76
C LYS A 421 12.17 23.87 -3.72
N ALA A 422 11.08 23.71 -2.96
CA ALA A 422 10.32 22.48 -2.89
C ALA A 422 9.66 22.22 -4.26
N LEU A 423 10.33 21.46 -5.11
CA LEU A 423 9.69 20.78 -6.24
C LEU A 423 9.03 19.53 -5.69
N TYR A 424 7.71 19.47 -5.81
CA TYR A 424 6.89 18.30 -5.49
C TYR A 424 7.30 17.13 -6.41
N SER A 425 8.22 16.29 -5.96
CA SER A 425 8.41 14.97 -6.56
C SER A 425 7.31 14.03 -6.06
N GLN A 426 6.45 13.62 -6.98
CA GLN A 426 5.16 12.96 -6.74
C GLN A 426 5.29 11.42 -6.56
N VAL A 427 6.26 10.97 -5.76
CA VAL A 427 6.41 9.57 -5.35
C VAL A 427 7.02 9.49 -3.95
N GLY A 428 6.32 10.06 -2.97
CA GLY A 428 6.54 9.74 -1.57
C GLY A 428 5.70 8.53 -1.18
N THR A 429 6.24 7.60 -0.39
CA THR A 429 5.44 6.56 0.28
C THR A 429 4.32 7.22 1.09
N SER A 430 3.17 6.53 1.20
CA SER A 430 1.96 7.02 1.90
C SER A 430 2.24 7.54 3.31
N GLU A 431 3.26 7.03 4.02
CA GLU A 431 3.65 7.52 5.36
C GLU A 431 4.23 8.94 5.35
N THR A 432 5.00 9.29 4.30
CA THR A 432 5.58 10.63 4.12
C THR A 432 4.50 11.66 3.78
N ILE A 433 3.53 11.25 2.94
CA ILE A 433 2.37 12.07 2.57
C ILE A 433 1.41 12.20 3.77
N ARG A 434 1.29 11.15 4.60
CA ARG A 434 0.45 11.14 5.81
C ARG A 434 1.03 11.94 6.97
N LEU A 435 2.35 12.13 7.05
CA LEU A 435 2.97 13.06 8.00
C LEU A 435 2.76 14.53 7.59
N LEU A 436 2.56 14.80 6.30
CA LEU A 436 2.34 16.14 5.76
C LEU A 436 0.86 16.58 5.80
N ASN A 437 -0.10 15.64 5.90
CA ASN A 437 -1.54 15.90 5.78
C ASN A 437 -2.37 15.64 7.06
N ILE A 438 -1.96 16.14 8.22
CA ILE A 438 -2.75 15.99 9.47
C ILE A 438 -3.07 17.35 10.08
N ASN A 439 -4.31 17.79 9.88
CA ASN A 439 -4.98 18.75 10.75
C ASN A 439 -5.70 17.99 11.88
N THR A 440 -5.40 18.39 13.13
CA THR A 440 -6.17 18.21 14.39
C THR A 440 -6.01 17.00 15.33
N ASN A 441 -5.19 15.97 15.05
CA ASN A 441 -4.71 14.99 16.07
C ASN A 441 -3.23 15.24 16.46
N SER A 442 -2.82 16.50 16.42
CA SER A 442 -1.43 16.91 16.20
C SER A 442 -0.55 16.93 17.43
N ASN A 443 -1.04 16.85 18.67
CA ASN A 443 -0.11 16.97 19.81
C ASN A 443 0.53 15.64 20.22
N TYR A 444 -0.23 14.54 20.30
CA TYR A 444 0.31 13.28 20.81
C TYR A 444 1.21 12.54 19.80
N LYS A 445 0.82 12.47 18.51
CA LYS A 445 1.65 11.85 17.47
C LYS A 445 2.93 12.64 17.20
N TYR A 446 2.86 13.98 17.28
CA TYR A 446 4.05 14.82 17.16
C TYR A 446 4.91 14.70 18.42
N LYS A 447 4.34 14.62 19.62
CA LYS A 447 5.10 14.37 20.86
C LYS A 447 5.96 13.11 20.74
N LYS A 448 5.38 11.97 20.35
CA LYS A 448 6.15 10.71 20.14
C LYS A 448 7.26 10.84 19.10
N LEU A 449 7.03 11.60 18.03
CA LEU A 449 8.03 11.83 17.00
C LEU A 449 9.18 12.72 17.48
N LYS A 450 8.87 13.76 18.27
CA LYS A 450 9.85 14.65 18.89
C LYS A 450 10.70 13.90 19.92
N GLU A 451 10.06 13.08 20.76
CA GLU A 451 10.73 12.18 21.70
C GLU A 451 11.67 11.21 20.99
N TRP A 452 11.18 10.53 19.94
CA TRP A 452 12.01 9.66 19.10
C TRP A 452 13.18 10.40 18.47
N LEU A 453 12.97 11.60 17.92
CA LEU A 453 14.04 12.39 17.32
C LEU A 453 15.11 12.77 18.36
N ALA A 454 14.70 13.15 19.58
CA ALA A 454 15.63 13.46 20.65
C ALA A 454 16.50 12.24 21.02
N GLY A 455 15.90 11.05 21.13
CA GLY A 455 16.65 9.81 21.38
C GLY A 455 17.64 9.47 20.26
N LEU A 456 17.24 9.67 19.00
CA LEU A 456 18.12 9.45 17.86
C LEU A 456 19.30 10.43 17.84
N ILE A 457 19.05 11.71 18.20
CA ILE A 457 20.09 12.73 18.31
C ILE A 457 21.04 12.42 19.48
N ASP A 458 20.54 11.87 20.57
CA ASP A 458 21.34 11.48 21.73
C ASP A 458 22.35 10.37 21.44
N GLY A 459 22.06 9.49 20.48
CA GLY A 459 22.99 8.49 19.99
C GLY A 459 23.85 8.98 18.83
N ASP A 460 23.24 9.25 17.68
CA ASP A 460 23.93 9.49 16.40
C ASP A 460 24.02 10.98 15.98
N GLY A 461 23.44 11.88 16.77
CA GLY A 461 23.40 13.31 16.49
C GLY A 461 24.66 14.06 16.95
N CYS A 462 24.86 15.25 16.40
CA CYS A 462 25.88 16.21 16.83
C CYS A 462 25.46 17.64 16.46
N PHE A 463 25.29 18.47 17.48
CA PHE A 463 25.09 19.91 17.32
C PHE A 463 26.44 20.61 17.20
N GLN A 464 26.55 21.53 16.25
CA GLN A 464 27.77 22.26 15.95
C GLN A 464 27.49 23.76 15.95
N LEU A 465 28.39 24.51 16.55
CA LEU A 465 28.44 25.97 16.44
C LEU A 465 29.85 26.37 16.01
N SER A 466 29.98 26.91 14.80
CA SER A 466 31.27 27.31 14.26
C SER A 466 31.77 28.61 14.91
N LYS A 467 33.09 28.86 14.82
CA LYS A 467 33.70 30.12 15.29
C LYS A 467 33.09 31.37 14.64
N LYS A 468 32.63 31.26 13.39
CA LYS A 468 31.93 32.32 12.64
C LYS A 468 30.45 32.45 13.02
N GLY A 469 29.97 31.68 14.01
CA GLY A 469 28.58 31.71 14.44
C GLY A 469 27.62 31.00 13.48
N TYR A 470 28.03 29.94 12.78
CA TYR A 470 27.09 29.08 12.03
C TYR A 470 26.68 27.90 12.89
N ALA A 471 25.38 27.76 13.18
CA ALA A 471 24.84 26.65 13.95
C ALA A 471 24.29 25.56 13.01
N SER A 472 24.43 24.30 13.39
CA SER A 472 23.88 23.17 12.62
C SER A 472 23.71 21.91 13.45
N LEU A 473 22.88 21.00 12.94
CA LEU A 473 22.77 19.62 13.40
C LEU A 473 23.28 18.67 12.31
N GLU A 474 24.05 17.68 12.71
CA GLU A 474 24.45 16.53 11.89
C GLU A 474 23.95 15.25 12.54
N ILE A 475 23.39 14.32 11.77
CA ILE A 475 23.05 12.95 12.22
C ILE A 475 23.64 11.98 11.22
N THR A 476 24.41 11.00 11.69
CA THR A 476 25.01 9.98 10.82
C THR A 476 24.45 8.60 11.15
N MET A 477 23.79 7.96 10.20
CA MET A 477 23.22 6.61 10.37
C MET A 477 23.77 5.66 9.31
N ASP A 478 23.58 4.36 9.52
CA ASP A 478 23.84 3.36 8.49
C ASP A 478 23.00 3.65 7.22
N ILE A 479 23.54 3.30 6.05
CA ILE A 479 22.85 3.48 4.78
C ILE A 479 21.49 2.76 4.71
N ARG A 480 21.32 1.67 5.46
CA ARG A 480 20.05 0.92 5.58
C ARG A 480 18.95 1.73 6.27
N ASP A 481 19.33 2.74 7.04
CA ASP A 481 18.43 3.56 7.85
C ASP A 481 18.08 4.89 7.17
N GLU A 482 18.26 5.00 5.84
CA GLU A 482 17.94 6.20 5.04
C GLU A 482 16.54 6.76 5.36
N HIS A 483 15.56 5.87 5.51
CA HIS A 483 14.17 6.24 5.78
C HIS A 483 14.02 7.10 7.04
N ALA A 484 14.77 6.80 8.10
CA ALA A 484 14.76 7.60 9.34
C ALA A 484 15.24 9.04 9.07
N LEU A 485 16.31 9.21 8.30
CA LEU A 485 16.83 10.53 7.93
C LEU A 485 15.87 11.28 6.99
N GLN A 486 15.19 10.59 6.08
CA GLN A 486 14.21 11.22 5.18
C GLN A 486 13.01 11.79 5.96
N ILE A 487 12.54 11.12 7.02
CA ILE A 487 11.48 11.66 7.90
C ILE A 487 11.91 13.01 8.48
N ILE A 488 13.13 13.10 9.01
CA ILE A 488 13.67 14.32 9.60
C ILE A 488 13.79 15.42 8.54
N LYS A 489 14.34 15.07 7.37
CA LYS A 489 14.49 16.00 6.25
C LYS A 489 13.16 16.59 5.78
N ASN A 490 12.10 15.79 5.74
CA ASN A 490 10.80 16.24 5.28
C ASN A 490 10.12 17.22 6.26
N ILE A 491 10.46 17.17 7.55
CA ILE A 491 9.86 18.02 8.60
C ILE A 491 10.65 19.31 8.80
N TYR A 492 11.98 19.20 8.82
CA TYR A 492 12.89 20.30 9.20
C TYR A 492 13.74 20.79 8.03
N GLY A 493 13.65 20.18 6.84
CA GLY A 493 14.50 20.47 5.69
C GLY A 493 15.92 19.92 5.84
N GLY A 494 16.91 20.50 5.16
CA GLY A 494 18.32 20.06 5.21
C GLY A 494 18.71 19.11 4.07
N SER A 495 19.85 18.44 4.21
CA SER A 495 20.44 17.60 3.16
C SER A 495 20.89 16.24 3.70
N ILE A 496 20.79 15.20 2.89
CA ILE A 496 21.30 13.85 3.18
C ILE A 496 22.35 13.54 2.14
N LYS A 497 23.55 13.15 2.57
CA LYS A 497 24.67 12.80 1.69
C LYS A 497 25.35 11.53 2.15
N LEU A 498 25.95 10.78 1.23
CA LEU A 498 26.81 9.65 1.57
C LEU A 498 28.05 10.13 2.35
N ARG A 499 28.48 9.35 3.34
CA ARG A 499 29.73 9.57 4.06
C ARG A 499 30.86 8.86 3.30
N SER A 500 31.86 9.61 2.83
CA SER A 500 32.99 9.04 2.10
C SER A 500 33.69 7.95 2.91
N GLY A 501 34.00 6.83 2.25
CA GLY A 501 34.67 5.67 2.85
C GLY A 501 33.85 4.90 3.89
N ALA A 502 32.56 5.19 4.07
CA ALA A 502 31.68 4.46 5.00
C ALA A 502 30.34 4.07 4.34
N ASN A 503 29.75 2.95 4.78
CA ASN A 503 28.37 2.58 4.41
C ASN A 503 27.34 3.34 5.26
N ALA A 504 27.49 4.66 5.33
CA ALA A 504 26.70 5.53 6.18
C ALA A 504 26.17 6.75 5.42
N LEU A 505 25.05 7.28 5.89
CA LEU A 505 24.41 8.49 5.43
C LEU A 505 24.53 9.56 6.49
N ARG A 506 24.73 10.80 6.02
CA ARG A 506 24.87 11.97 6.85
C ARG A 506 23.80 12.98 6.51
N TYR A 507 22.88 13.17 7.45
CA TYR A 507 21.94 14.28 7.44
C TYR A 507 22.57 15.54 8.02
N ARG A 508 22.34 16.69 7.39
CA ARG A 508 22.81 18.01 7.82
C ARG A 508 21.73 19.06 7.72
N LEU A 509 21.53 19.78 8.81
CA LEU A 509 20.60 20.90 8.93
C LEU A 509 21.35 22.18 9.30
N HIS A 510 21.49 23.09 8.34
CA HIS A 510 22.25 24.35 8.50
C HIS A 510 21.39 25.61 8.41
N HIS A 511 20.23 25.56 7.75
CA HIS A 511 19.41 26.75 7.55
C HIS A 511 18.66 27.09 8.84
N LYS A 512 18.64 28.39 9.17
CA LYS A 512 18.22 28.89 10.48
C LYS A 512 16.78 28.50 10.84
N SER A 513 15.83 28.63 9.92
CA SER A 513 14.41 28.37 10.21
C SER A 513 14.14 26.91 10.60
N GLY A 514 14.68 25.95 9.84
CA GLY A 514 14.55 24.53 10.16
C GLY A 514 15.24 24.16 11.47
N LEU A 515 16.42 24.73 11.74
CA LEU A 515 17.15 24.48 12.98
C LEU A 515 16.41 25.01 14.21
N LEU A 516 15.84 26.22 14.15
CA LEU A 516 15.04 26.79 15.24
C LEU A 516 13.77 25.96 15.50
N LYS A 517 13.09 25.53 14.44
CA LYS A 517 11.94 24.64 14.54
C LYS A 517 12.31 23.33 15.23
N LEU A 518 13.44 22.73 14.85
CA LEU A 518 13.94 21.50 15.46
C LEU A 518 14.28 21.69 16.94
N ILE A 519 14.99 22.77 17.30
CA ILE A 519 15.36 23.07 18.70
C ILE A 519 14.11 23.22 19.56
N ASN A 520 13.12 23.98 19.11
CA ASN A 520 11.87 24.17 19.84
C ASN A 520 11.12 22.84 20.07
N ASP A 521 11.27 21.88 19.16
CA ASP A 521 10.62 20.58 19.26
C ASP A 521 11.32 19.59 20.20
N ILE A 522 12.64 19.72 20.42
CA ILE A 522 13.44 18.77 21.21
C ILE A 522 13.98 19.35 22.53
N ASN A 523 13.85 20.66 22.76
CA ASN A 523 14.31 21.30 23.99
C ASN A 523 13.53 20.72 25.18
N GLY A 524 14.24 20.25 26.20
CA GLY A 524 13.65 19.44 27.29
C GLY A 524 13.50 17.94 27.00
N LEU A 525 13.95 17.42 25.84
CA LEU A 525 13.90 15.99 25.50
C LEU A 525 15.27 15.32 25.31
N ILE A 526 16.31 16.11 25.03
CA ILE A 526 17.71 15.66 24.90
C ILE A 526 18.25 15.28 26.28
N ARG A 527 18.98 14.16 26.38
CA ARG A 527 19.43 13.56 27.65
C ARG A 527 20.93 13.27 27.67
N ASN A 528 21.57 13.07 26.52
CA ASN A 528 23.01 12.83 26.47
C ASN A 528 23.77 14.09 26.94
N SER A 529 24.66 13.94 27.93
CA SER A 529 25.41 15.04 28.53
C SER A 529 26.16 15.89 27.51
N ASN A 530 26.80 15.25 26.51
CA ASN A 530 27.50 15.96 25.44
C ASN A 530 26.54 16.71 24.53
N ARG A 531 25.36 16.15 24.25
CA ARG A 531 24.34 16.78 23.40
C ARG A 531 23.65 17.94 24.11
N LEU A 532 23.40 17.82 25.42
CA LEU A 532 22.91 18.90 26.27
C LEU A 532 23.85 20.12 26.22
N VAL A 533 25.15 19.92 26.41
CA VAL A 533 26.14 21.01 26.34
C VAL A 533 26.16 21.68 24.97
N GLN A 534 26.08 20.90 23.89
CA GLN A 534 26.07 21.46 22.54
C GLN A 534 24.75 22.20 22.21
N LEU A 535 23.61 21.64 22.62
CA LEU A 535 22.30 22.26 22.43
C LEU A 535 22.23 23.58 23.19
N LYS A 536 22.68 23.61 24.45
CA LYS A 536 22.75 24.83 25.27
C LYS A 536 23.49 25.96 24.56
N LYS A 537 24.67 25.70 24.00
CA LYS A 537 25.43 26.70 23.22
C LYS A 537 24.64 27.28 22.04
N ILE A 538 23.80 26.48 21.39
CA ILE A 538 22.94 26.95 20.29
C ILE A 538 21.74 27.73 20.82
N CYS A 539 21.12 27.30 21.93
CA CYS A 539 20.06 28.02 22.63
C CYS A 539 20.52 29.42 23.06
N ASP A 540 21.68 29.52 23.71
CA ASP A 540 22.27 30.80 24.15
C ASP A 540 22.43 31.77 22.97
N LYS A 541 22.97 31.28 21.85
CA LYS A 541 23.16 32.07 20.64
C LYS A 541 21.85 32.61 20.05
N TYR A 542 20.78 31.81 20.08
CA TYR A 542 19.48 32.20 19.53
C TYR A 542 18.53 32.78 20.59
N GLN A 543 19.03 33.03 21.81
CA GLN A 543 18.25 33.56 22.95
C GLN A 543 17.02 32.71 23.26
N ILE A 544 17.15 31.38 23.18
CA ILE A 544 16.11 30.41 23.53
C ILE A 544 16.36 29.96 24.97
N ASN A 545 15.34 30.00 25.83
CA ASN A 545 15.45 29.45 27.18
C ASN A 545 15.71 27.93 27.12
N PHE A 546 16.84 27.49 27.65
CA PHE A 546 17.22 26.08 27.65
C PHE A 546 16.49 25.31 28.76
N ILE A 547 15.96 24.12 28.43
CA ILE A 547 15.18 23.29 29.35
C ILE A 547 15.87 21.94 29.53
N TYR A 548 16.14 21.55 30.79
CA TYR A 548 16.64 20.21 31.11
C TYR A 548 15.52 19.17 31.01
N PRO A 549 15.83 17.92 30.62
CA PRO A 549 14.83 16.88 30.49
C PRO A 549 14.29 16.41 31.85
N GLU A 550 12.99 16.14 31.91
CA GLU A 550 12.36 15.46 33.05
C GLU A 550 12.81 13.99 33.15
N GLU A 551 12.52 13.29 34.27
CA GLU A 551 12.85 11.87 34.42
C GLU A 551 12.24 11.03 33.28
N LEU A 552 12.99 10.05 32.79
CA LEU A 552 12.50 9.16 31.71
C LEU A 552 11.44 8.21 32.29
N ILE A 553 10.28 8.15 31.64
CA ILE A 553 9.19 7.22 31.97
C ILE A 553 9.04 6.15 30.88
N TYR A 554 8.37 5.05 31.22
CA TYR A 554 8.20 3.88 30.33
C TYR A 554 7.53 4.23 29.00
N GLU A 555 6.48 5.04 29.02
CA GLU A 555 5.70 5.43 27.84
C GLU A 555 6.33 6.56 27.00
N ASN A 556 7.61 6.87 27.21
CA ASN A 556 8.30 7.94 26.48
C ASN A 556 8.94 7.39 25.19
N GLY A 557 8.73 8.06 24.05
CA GLY A 557 9.27 7.64 22.74
C GLY A 557 10.78 7.79 22.57
N TRP A 558 11.48 8.38 23.53
CA TRP A 558 12.92 8.63 23.48
C TRP A 558 13.74 7.35 23.30
N PHE A 559 13.39 6.29 24.02
CA PHE A 559 14.14 5.03 23.94
C PHE A 559 14.08 4.41 22.54
N SER A 560 12.95 4.51 21.83
CA SER A 560 12.88 4.06 20.43
C SER A 560 13.86 4.80 19.51
N GLY A 561 14.16 6.06 19.77
CA GLY A 561 15.14 6.84 19.01
C GLY A 561 16.57 6.41 19.28
N LEU A 562 16.92 6.27 20.57
CA LEU A 562 18.23 5.78 21.00
C LEU A 562 18.47 4.34 20.52
N PHE A 563 17.42 3.53 20.48
CA PHE A 563 17.49 2.18 19.92
C PHE A 563 17.73 2.21 18.40
N ASP A 564 17.16 3.17 17.69
CA ASP A 564 17.40 3.33 16.25
C ASP A 564 18.82 3.78 15.91
N SER A 565 19.53 4.46 16.81
CA SER A 565 20.97 4.71 16.66
C SER A 565 21.78 3.48 17.06
N ASP A 566 21.82 3.18 18.35
CA ASP A 566 22.83 2.31 19.00
C ASP A 566 22.26 0.95 19.44
N GLY A 567 20.98 0.71 19.16
CA GLY A 567 20.31 -0.53 19.51
C GLY A 567 20.75 -1.73 18.67
N THR A 568 20.68 -2.91 19.25
CA THR A 568 20.95 -4.17 18.55
C THR A 568 19.97 -5.24 19.04
N VAL A 569 19.46 -6.04 18.09
CA VAL A 569 18.75 -7.29 18.39
C VAL A 569 19.57 -8.45 17.84
N THR A 570 19.88 -9.44 18.67
CA THR A 570 20.69 -10.60 18.30
C THR A 570 20.11 -11.90 18.84
N ILE A 571 20.44 -13.00 18.18
CA ILE A 571 20.28 -14.35 18.70
C ILE A 571 21.69 -14.91 18.85
N ASN A 572 22.03 -15.38 20.03
CA ASN A 572 23.28 -16.06 20.30
C ASN A 572 23.29 -17.42 19.57
N LYS A 573 24.34 -17.67 18.78
CA LYS A 573 24.45 -18.86 17.92
C LYS A 573 24.62 -20.16 18.71
N THR A 574 25.21 -20.11 19.91
CA THR A 574 25.53 -21.33 20.68
C THR A 574 24.35 -21.79 21.51
N ASN A 575 23.71 -20.88 22.24
CA ASN A 575 22.62 -21.23 23.17
C ASN A 575 21.23 -20.79 22.67
N THR A 576 21.13 -20.20 21.47
CA THR A 576 19.87 -19.70 20.90
C THR A 576 19.15 -18.74 21.86
N GLN A 577 19.90 -17.96 22.64
CA GLN A 577 19.34 -16.93 23.50
C GLN A 577 19.15 -15.64 22.69
N LEU A 578 17.93 -15.08 22.74
CA LEU A 578 17.67 -13.77 22.15
C LEU A 578 18.06 -12.68 23.14
N SER A 579 18.66 -11.61 22.63
CA SER A 579 18.96 -10.41 23.40
C SER A 579 18.67 -9.14 22.63
N ILE A 580 18.24 -8.12 23.36
CA ILE A 580 18.21 -6.74 22.90
C ILE A 580 19.28 -5.97 23.70
N SER A 581 19.94 -5.00 23.08
CA SER A 581 20.97 -4.23 23.76
C SER A 581 21.12 -2.83 23.18
N VAL A 582 21.62 -1.90 24.00
CA VAL A 582 22.04 -0.56 23.55
C VAL A 582 23.43 -0.29 24.14
N SER A 583 24.35 0.17 23.31
CA SER A 583 25.72 0.52 23.72
C SER A 583 25.89 2.03 23.77
N GLN A 584 26.56 2.54 24.82
CA GLN A 584 26.88 3.96 24.99
C GLN A 584 28.27 4.15 25.61
N LYS A 585 28.86 5.32 25.40
CA LYS A 585 30.20 5.62 25.96
C LYS A 585 30.18 5.78 27.48
N THR A 586 29.04 6.15 28.04
CA THR A 586 28.88 6.38 29.47
C THR A 586 27.64 5.64 29.99
N SER A 587 27.63 5.31 31.28
CA SER A 587 26.59 4.47 31.87
C SER A 587 25.31 5.24 32.22
N GLU A 588 25.41 6.56 32.41
CA GLU A 588 24.32 7.40 32.94
C GLU A 588 23.11 7.41 32.01
N LEU A 589 23.35 7.38 30.69
CA LEU A 589 22.29 7.35 29.69
C LEU A 589 21.54 6.01 29.67
N LEU A 590 22.16 4.94 30.18
CA LEU A 590 21.62 3.59 30.19
C LEU A 590 20.93 3.23 31.51
N LEU A 591 21.32 3.84 32.64
CA LEU A 591 20.76 3.53 33.96
C LEU A 591 19.22 3.55 34.01
N PRO A 592 18.51 4.54 33.41
CA PRO A 592 17.05 4.54 33.40
C PRO A 592 16.45 3.31 32.70
N LEU A 593 17.15 2.73 31.72
CA LEU A 593 16.65 1.58 30.96
C LEU A 593 16.53 0.33 31.83
N VAL A 594 17.42 0.16 32.82
CA VAL A 594 17.34 -0.95 33.78
C VAL A 594 16.08 -0.86 34.62
N LYS A 595 15.77 0.34 35.14
CA LYS A 595 14.57 0.59 35.94
C LYS A 595 13.27 0.42 35.13
N LEU A 596 13.27 0.86 33.87
CA LEU A 596 12.06 0.89 33.03
C LEU A 596 11.80 -0.43 32.30
N TYR A 597 12.84 -1.04 31.73
CA TYR A 597 12.71 -2.16 30.80
C TYR A 597 13.37 -3.45 31.32
N GLY A 598 13.93 -3.44 32.53
CA GLY A 598 14.67 -4.56 33.08
C GLY A 598 16.06 -4.75 32.45
N GLY A 599 16.60 -5.95 32.56
CA GLY A 599 17.96 -6.26 32.13
C GLY A 599 19.02 -5.70 33.08
N TYR A 600 20.25 -5.57 32.58
CA TYR A 600 21.40 -5.08 33.36
C TYR A 600 22.38 -4.32 32.45
N ILE A 601 23.28 -3.56 33.07
CA ILE A 601 24.38 -2.88 32.37
C ILE A 601 25.67 -3.57 32.71
N TYR A 602 26.50 -3.80 31.70
CA TYR A 602 27.87 -4.28 31.89
C TYR A 602 28.85 -3.47 31.05
N ILE A 603 30.13 -3.54 31.41
CA ILE A 603 31.22 -2.91 30.65
C ILE A 603 31.59 -3.84 29.49
N ASP A 604 31.43 -3.35 28.27
CA ASP A 604 31.87 -4.03 27.05
C ASP A 604 33.33 -3.66 26.78
N ASN A 605 34.22 -4.63 27.04
CA ASN A 605 35.69 -4.49 26.94
C ASN A 605 36.22 -4.57 25.49
N GLY A 606 35.41 -4.21 24.50
CA GLY A 606 35.86 -4.05 23.12
C GLY A 606 36.92 -2.95 22.96
N ASN A 607 37.36 -2.73 21.72
CA ASN A 607 38.46 -1.79 21.39
C ASN A 607 38.29 -0.37 21.96
N ASN A 608 37.05 0.07 22.16
CA ASN A 608 36.71 1.27 22.93
C ASN A 608 35.85 0.83 24.11
N LYS A 609 36.37 0.94 25.34
CA LYS A 609 35.57 0.67 26.57
C LYS A 609 34.25 1.41 26.47
N SER A 610 33.15 0.65 26.53
CA SER A 610 31.79 1.20 26.45
C SER A 610 30.90 0.47 27.45
N PHE A 611 29.75 1.07 27.76
CA PHE A 611 28.73 0.45 28.59
C PHE A 611 27.65 -0.12 27.69
N LYS A 612 27.11 -1.27 28.08
CA LYS A 612 26.06 -1.94 27.31
C LYS A 612 24.93 -2.34 28.22
N TRP A 613 23.76 -1.76 27.96
CA TRP A 613 22.51 -2.23 28.52
C TRP A 613 22.07 -3.47 27.74
N TYR A 614 21.67 -4.51 28.46
CA TYR A 614 21.46 -5.84 27.90
C TYR A 614 20.28 -6.54 28.56
N ILE A 615 19.37 -7.04 27.73
CA ILE A 615 18.13 -7.70 28.15
C ILE A 615 18.01 -9.06 27.46
N THR A 616 17.77 -10.11 28.24
CA THR A 616 17.68 -11.51 27.79
C THR A 616 16.45 -12.24 28.30
N LYS A 617 15.84 -11.76 29.39
CA LYS A 617 14.66 -12.37 29.98
C LYS A 617 13.49 -12.26 29.01
N ARG A 618 12.81 -13.39 28.76
CA ARG A 618 11.72 -13.50 27.78
C ARG A 618 10.62 -12.47 28.04
N GLU A 619 10.16 -12.39 29.28
CA GLU A 619 9.09 -11.49 29.70
C GLU A 619 9.42 -10.03 29.40
N ASP A 620 10.58 -9.58 29.87
CA ASP A 620 11.04 -8.21 29.67
C ASP A 620 11.20 -7.89 28.16
N ILE A 621 11.67 -8.84 27.35
CA ILE A 621 11.75 -8.70 25.88
C ILE A 621 10.37 -8.57 25.24
N LEU A 622 9.39 -9.36 25.65
CA LEU A 622 8.02 -9.29 25.11
C LEU A 622 7.33 -7.98 25.48
N ASN A 623 7.54 -7.51 26.71
CA ASN A 623 7.10 -6.18 27.15
C ASN A 623 7.75 -5.07 26.31
N LEU A 624 9.04 -5.20 26.00
CA LEU A 624 9.72 -4.25 25.12
C LEU A 624 9.20 -4.29 23.67
N VAL A 625 8.79 -5.47 23.17
CA VAL A 625 8.11 -5.58 21.87
C VAL A 625 6.77 -4.83 21.90
N GLU A 626 6.01 -4.90 22.99
CA GLU A 626 4.77 -4.12 23.17
C GLU A 626 5.06 -2.61 23.19
N TYR A 627 6.09 -2.17 23.92
CA TYR A 627 6.58 -0.78 23.86
C TYR A 627 6.83 -0.34 22.42
N PHE A 628 7.51 -1.15 21.60
CA PHE A 628 7.78 -0.82 20.19
C PHE A 628 6.53 -0.81 19.29
N LYS A 629 5.41 -1.43 19.69
CA LYS A 629 4.13 -1.24 18.97
C LYS A 629 3.58 0.18 19.20
N ASN A 630 3.75 0.72 20.40
CA ASN A 630 3.32 2.07 20.77
C ASN A 630 4.32 3.16 20.36
N HIS A 631 5.61 2.82 20.30
CA HIS A 631 6.74 3.70 19.96
C HIS A 631 7.60 3.04 18.87
N PRO A 632 7.16 3.09 17.60
CA PRO A 632 7.77 2.29 16.55
C PRO A 632 9.19 2.74 16.19
N SER A 633 10.09 1.76 16.11
CA SER A 633 11.41 1.88 15.47
C SER A 633 11.26 2.26 13.99
N ARG A 634 12.03 3.25 13.56
CA ARG A 634 12.03 3.82 12.20
C ARG A 634 13.27 3.45 11.40
N SER A 635 14.22 2.72 12.00
CA SER A 635 15.38 2.11 11.35
C SER A 635 15.05 0.71 10.77
N ALA A 636 16.00 0.10 10.07
CA ALA A 636 15.92 -1.29 9.61
C ALA A 636 15.86 -2.30 10.79
N LYS A 637 16.25 -1.88 11.99
CA LYS A 637 16.23 -2.72 13.22
C LYS A 637 14.81 -3.19 13.55
N LYS A 638 13.77 -2.44 13.14
CA LYS A 638 12.37 -2.86 13.27
C LYS A 638 12.12 -4.25 12.68
N ASN A 639 12.80 -4.64 11.60
CA ASN A 639 12.56 -5.93 10.96
C ASN A 639 12.87 -7.11 11.89
N ARG A 640 13.91 -7.00 12.74
CA ARG A 640 14.19 -8.02 13.77
C ARG A 640 13.19 -7.97 14.92
N LEU A 641 12.78 -6.77 15.35
CA LEU A 641 11.75 -6.62 16.40
C LEU A 641 10.45 -7.36 16.04
N HIS A 642 10.01 -7.27 14.77
CA HIS A 642 8.81 -7.97 14.29
C HIS A 642 8.94 -9.50 14.26
N LEU A 643 10.17 -10.03 14.27
CA LEU A 643 10.43 -11.47 14.24
C LEU A 643 10.52 -12.08 15.64
N ILE A 644 10.57 -11.27 16.70
CA ILE A 644 10.73 -11.75 18.09
C ILE A 644 9.57 -12.66 18.54
N PRO A 645 8.28 -12.36 18.28
CA PRO A 645 7.20 -13.27 18.65
C PRO A 645 7.37 -14.65 17.98
N LYS A 646 7.66 -14.65 16.67
CA LYS A 646 7.86 -15.88 15.91
C LYS A 646 9.07 -16.69 16.38
N PHE A 647 10.13 -16.02 16.82
CA PHE A 647 11.27 -16.67 17.45
C PHE A 647 10.85 -17.49 18.66
N TYR A 648 10.04 -16.92 19.56
CA TYR A 648 9.57 -17.63 20.75
C TYR A 648 8.61 -18.76 20.40
N ASP A 649 7.67 -18.56 19.45
CA ASP A 649 6.79 -19.63 18.98
C ASP A 649 7.59 -20.86 18.51
N LEU A 650 8.64 -20.64 17.72
CA LEU A 650 9.50 -21.72 17.21
C LEU A 650 10.42 -22.30 18.30
N LYS A 651 10.83 -21.49 19.27
CA LYS A 651 11.65 -21.94 20.40
C LYS A 651 10.84 -22.85 21.33
N ASP A 652 9.57 -22.53 21.56
CA ASP A 652 8.65 -23.27 22.44
C ASP A 652 8.36 -24.67 21.91
N ILE A 653 8.16 -24.82 20.60
CA ILE A 653 8.02 -26.13 19.94
C ILE A 653 9.35 -26.83 19.67
N LYS A 654 10.46 -26.33 20.24
CA LYS A 654 11.82 -26.87 20.10
C LYS A 654 12.30 -27.02 18.64
N ALA A 655 11.81 -26.19 17.72
CA ALA A 655 12.19 -26.24 16.29
C ALA A 655 13.70 -26.02 16.08
N HIS A 656 14.33 -25.21 16.92
CA HIS A 656 15.77 -24.96 16.95
C HIS A 656 16.65 -26.17 17.34
N LYS A 657 16.04 -27.25 17.85
CA LYS A 657 16.70 -28.52 18.21
C LYS A 657 16.17 -29.70 17.40
N ALA A 658 15.36 -29.44 16.36
CA ALA A 658 14.73 -30.49 15.59
C ALA A 658 15.76 -31.29 14.78
N ILE A 659 15.47 -32.59 14.59
CA ILE A 659 16.32 -33.51 13.81
C ILE A 659 16.34 -33.06 12.34
N SER A 660 17.47 -33.32 11.67
CA SER A 660 17.66 -32.91 10.29
C SER A 660 16.66 -33.56 9.33
N GLY A 661 16.16 -32.77 8.38
CA GLY A 661 15.17 -33.18 7.37
C GLY A 661 13.70 -32.94 7.77
N THR A 662 13.42 -32.67 9.06
CA THR A 662 12.06 -32.47 9.57
C THR A 662 11.45 -31.13 9.15
N TYR A 663 10.11 -31.04 9.14
CA TYR A 663 9.40 -29.78 8.88
C TYR A 663 9.70 -28.71 9.94
N LEU A 664 9.99 -29.12 11.19
CA LEU A 664 10.36 -28.21 12.27
C LEU A 664 11.75 -27.59 12.04
N GLU A 665 12.75 -28.40 11.67
CA GLU A 665 14.08 -27.89 11.32
C GLU A 665 14.02 -26.96 10.10
N LYS A 666 13.26 -27.33 9.06
CA LYS A 666 13.02 -26.47 7.89
C LYS A 666 12.39 -25.13 8.29
N SER A 667 11.42 -25.14 9.20
CA SER A 667 10.76 -23.93 9.71
C SER A 667 11.72 -23.02 10.49
N TRP A 668 12.59 -23.61 11.33
CA TRP A 668 13.64 -22.88 12.04
C TRP A 668 14.66 -22.28 11.06
N ASN A 669 15.12 -23.06 10.09
CA ASN A 669 16.08 -22.60 9.08
C ASN A 669 15.50 -21.48 8.23
N TYR A 670 14.22 -21.54 7.86
CA TYR A 670 13.53 -20.45 7.16
C TYR A 670 13.47 -19.18 8.01
N PHE A 671 13.05 -19.29 9.28
CA PHE A 671 13.07 -18.17 10.23
C PHE A 671 14.48 -17.58 10.38
N TYR A 672 15.48 -18.42 10.61
CA TYR A 672 16.85 -17.98 10.88
C TYR A 672 17.49 -17.34 9.65
N LYS A 673 17.16 -17.83 8.44
CA LYS A 673 17.54 -17.18 7.18
C LYS A 673 16.92 -15.80 7.04
N LYS A 674 15.65 -15.63 7.41
CA LYS A 674 14.97 -14.33 7.47
C LYS A 674 15.57 -13.41 8.54
N TRP A 675 15.95 -13.96 9.70
CA TRP A 675 16.60 -13.24 10.79
C TRP A 675 17.97 -12.68 10.41
N LEU A 676 18.78 -13.46 9.69
CA LEU A 676 20.07 -13.02 9.15
C LEU A 676 19.89 -12.00 8.02
N ASN A 677 18.87 -12.19 7.16
CA ASN A 677 18.56 -11.30 6.05
C ASN A 677 17.59 -10.16 6.43
N TYR A 678 17.48 -9.79 7.71
CA TYR A 678 16.57 -8.72 8.18
C TYR A 678 16.80 -7.36 7.49
N GLU A 679 17.97 -7.18 6.88
CA GLU A 679 18.41 -6.01 6.13
C GLU A 679 17.91 -6.03 4.68
N ASN A 680 17.69 -7.24 4.17
CA ASN A 680 17.13 -7.53 2.87
C ASN A 680 15.67 -7.93 3.07
N ASN A 681 14.76 -6.96 3.10
CA ASN A 681 13.39 -7.23 2.68
C ASN A 681 13.34 -7.45 1.15
N PHE A 682 14.12 -8.43 0.70
CA PHE A 682 13.91 -9.23 -0.49
C PHE A 682 13.82 -10.67 0.00
N SER A 683 12.57 -11.14 0.05
CA SER A 683 12.09 -12.52 0.10
C SER A 683 13.11 -13.64 0.29
N LEU A 684 12.75 -14.59 1.15
CA LEU A 684 12.75 -15.99 0.73
C LEU A 684 11.36 -16.57 0.88
#